data_AF-A0A166BUM2-F1
#
_entry.id   AF-A0A166BUM2-F1
#
_cell.length_a   1.000
_cell.length_b   1.000
_cell.length_c   1.000
_cell.angle_alpha   90.00
_cell.angle_beta   90.00
_cell.angle_gamma   90.00
#
_symmetry.space_group_name_H-M   'P 1'
#
loop_
_entity.id
_entity.type
_entity.pdbx_description
1 polymer ?
#
loop_
_entity_poly.entity_id
_entity_poly.type
_entity_poly.pdbx_seq_one_letter_code
_entity_poly.pdbx_strand_id
1 'polypeptide(L)'
;MADVLKLHQDPDFQASDVPTPNDFDKLKEKLKDYEPPLPGLEAGEGWQSVTVDISVPMGKQPGSQIGSTTKFSVPHLHHRSITELIQKIIRTNPDAKDFHLYPFEEYVTRNDATERLFGELYTSDAFLDEFRKVRAEPPEPDCNLEKIVLGLQFWSDATLLANFGTHKLWPVYMYIGNQSKYVRAKPTSDGGWDVAYIPELPDDIEEVLQQLPTKSAHQPLLTHCRRELFQNVLLQLLDEDFYNAYKHGMVIEFPDGIKRRVFPRILTWSADYPEKCLLATIRENGRCPCPRCFIKKSEIRNLGTKRDQRMRLQRRRKDNSWRRVMIESVRRNLYIFGKAIAGQFVNKRLDEFSMTPNENALSQRLQEFGLDYHEILPVDLLHEIEIGEWKRLLLHFIRMLYSREPGDVWVEQMNARFRAIPIFGKDTIRRLPQNVAGMKRLAARDYEDILQVSITVFEDLFGTEHSEAITKLIYVMAEWHCLAKLRLHSDSTLKHLDTVTTVLGKELRNFADKIAPSFNTKETVSETTARARQREKNQKTLFGQVLASSAARVKKYTLDRYKLHALGDYTSTIRRLGTTDSYSTYIGEARHRIKKQDYRKTNKRKFKLQMMATKSRHPAISQIDASAIGGHRPGHTDGTNNEPLVPHLRYDISKRADSTFHIGSFVQASATDRAVKHFKSQLSDHVLCRLRGIPYSGNSLELPQDCSALRIQNNHIHCHPTMRLNYTTYDVRRATDHVKPYLKFNRKAPHCQRSETRDRSTVMLSTSDNQQSSSGFLYARVLGIFHVLASEVGRTTQEIKRIDLLWVKWFSDVPGWKGGWETRRLDRVWFPPDSEDMGNYGFVDPADVVRACHLPPVFSCGEDAERQQSIASDEGGDYKFYDVNRFVDRDMYMRYFGGGVGHVDRNQVARTLVDTADNHNGNLDEDEDDEDEDFEDQIDFERLDAILEGVDDEEGEVEDDGEEDEEDSEPDCDREEEEEEDEDDDENIDNDYED
;
A
#
# COMPACT_ATOMS: atom_id res chain seq x y z
N MET A 1 -2.60 -23.56 -26.00
CA MET A 1 -2.86 -24.75 -26.86
C MET A 1 -1.68 -25.72 -26.99
N ALA A 2 -0.41 -25.27 -26.90
CA ALA A 2 0.77 -26.11 -27.13
C ALA A 2 0.98 -27.27 -26.12
N ASP A 3 0.52 -27.13 -24.86
CA ASP A 3 0.71 -28.19 -23.85
C ASP A 3 -0.35 -29.31 -23.91
N VAL A 4 -1.55 -29.04 -24.46
CA VAL A 4 -2.59 -30.07 -24.68
C VAL A 4 -2.19 -31.02 -25.82
N LEU A 5 -1.50 -30.49 -26.84
CA LEU A 5 -0.95 -31.27 -27.94
C LEU A 5 0.18 -32.21 -27.49
N LYS A 6 0.98 -31.83 -26.49
CA LYS A 6 1.98 -32.71 -25.88
C LYS A 6 1.35 -33.86 -25.10
N LEU A 7 0.24 -33.60 -24.40
CA LEU A 7 -0.50 -34.63 -23.65
C LEU A 7 -1.08 -35.71 -24.57
N HIS A 8 -1.63 -35.31 -25.72
CA HIS A 8 -2.14 -36.24 -26.74
C HIS A 8 -1.06 -37.06 -27.46
N GLN A 9 0.20 -36.64 -27.37
CA GLN A 9 1.35 -37.31 -27.99
C GLN A 9 2.11 -38.21 -27.01
N ASP A 10 1.70 -38.24 -25.73
CA ASP A 10 2.29 -39.11 -24.73
C ASP A 10 1.90 -40.59 -25.01
N PRO A 11 2.85 -41.53 -25.07
CA PRO A 11 2.57 -42.93 -25.39
C PRO A 11 1.69 -43.64 -24.35
N ASP A 12 1.59 -43.12 -23.13
CA ASP A 12 0.72 -43.65 -22.07
C ASP A 12 -0.68 -42.99 -22.07
N PHE A 13 -0.89 -41.97 -22.89
CA PHE A 13 -2.18 -41.29 -23.00
C PHE A 13 -3.19 -42.11 -23.80
N GLN A 14 -4.25 -42.59 -23.14
CA GLN A 14 -5.39 -43.19 -23.82
C GLN A 14 -6.51 -42.16 -24.00
N ALA A 15 -7.04 -42.05 -25.21
CA ALA A 15 -8.17 -41.14 -25.49
C ALA A 15 -9.42 -41.45 -24.65
N SER A 16 -9.54 -42.66 -24.12
CA SER A 16 -10.59 -43.07 -23.16
C SER A 16 -10.45 -42.45 -21.76
N ASP A 17 -9.29 -41.89 -21.43
CA ASP A 17 -9.04 -41.25 -20.13
C ASP A 17 -9.55 -39.80 -20.10
N VAL A 18 -9.91 -39.25 -21.27
CA VAL A 18 -10.55 -37.93 -21.39
C VAL A 18 -12.06 -38.10 -21.16
N PRO A 19 -12.63 -37.52 -20.09
CA PRO A 19 -14.06 -37.62 -19.83
C PRO A 19 -14.86 -37.04 -21.00
N THR A 20 -15.89 -37.75 -21.45
CA THR A 20 -16.81 -37.19 -22.46
C THR A 20 -17.60 -36.00 -21.86
N PRO A 21 -18.19 -35.11 -22.66
CA PRO A 21 -19.06 -34.04 -22.13
C PRO A 21 -20.16 -34.57 -21.20
N ASN A 22 -20.73 -35.74 -21.51
CA ASN A 22 -21.68 -36.45 -20.64
C ASN A 22 -21.05 -36.94 -19.33
N ASP A 23 -19.76 -37.29 -19.32
CA ASP A 23 -19.05 -37.64 -18.09
C ASP A 23 -18.76 -36.42 -17.23
N PHE A 24 -18.51 -35.24 -17.84
CA PHE A 24 -18.43 -33.97 -17.13
C PHE A 24 -19.77 -33.54 -16.51
N ASP A 25 -20.89 -33.76 -17.20
CA ASP A 25 -22.22 -33.47 -16.66
C ASP A 25 -22.60 -34.45 -15.55
N LYS A 26 -22.27 -35.74 -15.70
CA LYS A 26 -22.38 -36.72 -14.61
C LYS A 26 -21.44 -36.41 -13.44
N LEU A 27 -20.24 -35.90 -13.69
CA LEU A 27 -19.32 -35.44 -12.65
C LEU A 27 -19.87 -34.20 -11.96
N LYS A 28 -20.44 -33.23 -12.70
CA LYS A 28 -21.12 -32.06 -12.13
C LYS A 28 -22.30 -32.49 -11.27
N GLU A 29 -23.14 -33.43 -11.70
CA GLU A 29 -24.21 -34.00 -10.86
C GLU A 29 -23.66 -34.72 -9.63
N LYS A 30 -22.65 -35.59 -9.80
CA LYS A 30 -22.00 -36.26 -8.65
C LYS A 30 -21.36 -35.26 -7.69
N LEU A 31 -20.83 -34.14 -8.18
CA LEU A 31 -20.21 -33.06 -7.40
C LEU A 31 -21.23 -32.14 -6.73
N LYS A 32 -22.44 -31.99 -7.29
CA LYS A 32 -23.53 -31.22 -6.68
C LYS A 32 -23.86 -31.78 -5.31
N ASP A 33 -23.92 -33.09 -5.16
CA ASP A 33 -24.24 -33.78 -3.90
C ASP A 33 -23.01 -34.44 -3.25
N TYR A 34 -21.81 -34.14 -3.74
CA TYR A 34 -20.57 -34.59 -3.13
C TYR A 34 -20.33 -33.84 -1.81
N GLU A 35 -20.61 -34.51 -0.71
CA GLU A 35 -20.00 -34.18 0.57
C GLU A 35 -18.58 -34.75 0.57
N PRO A 36 -17.53 -33.91 0.69
CA PRO A 36 -16.19 -34.44 0.87
C PRO A 36 -16.23 -35.34 2.12
N PRO A 37 -15.78 -36.60 2.01
CA PRO A 37 -15.84 -37.49 3.14
C PRO A 37 -15.05 -36.84 4.29
N LEU A 38 -15.57 -36.97 5.51
CA LEU A 38 -14.94 -36.52 6.76
C LEU A 38 -14.08 -37.62 7.44
N PRO A 39 -13.22 -38.44 6.78
CA PRO A 39 -12.35 -39.33 7.52
C PRO A 39 -11.12 -38.53 7.96
N GLY A 40 -11.05 -38.22 9.26
CA GLY A 40 -9.83 -37.84 9.95
C GLY A 40 -9.13 -36.59 9.41
N LEU A 41 -9.52 -35.42 9.95
CA LEU A 41 -8.58 -34.27 10.04
C LEU A 41 -7.29 -34.65 10.83
N GLU A 42 -7.23 -35.85 11.41
CA GLU A 42 -6.00 -36.50 11.89
C GLU A 42 -5.03 -36.96 10.78
N ALA A 43 -5.27 -36.68 9.49
CA ALA A 43 -4.30 -36.96 8.41
C ALA A 43 -4.14 -35.82 7.38
N GLY A 44 -4.18 -34.55 7.81
CA GLY A 44 -3.94 -33.40 6.92
C GLY A 44 -3.24 -32.21 7.61
N GLU A 45 -1.99 -31.94 7.25
CA GLU A 45 -1.18 -30.73 7.53
C GLU A 45 -1.32 -30.01 8.91
N GLY A 46 -1.79 -30.69 9.96
CA GLY A 46 -1.97 -30.13 11.31
C GLY A 46 -3.25 -29.32 11.52
N TRP A 47 -4.27 -29.43 10.65
CA TRP A 47 -5.55 -28.74 10.84
C TRP A 47 -6.46 -29.45 11.86
N GLN A 48 -7.00 -28.69 12.79
CA GLN A 48 -7.93 -29.12 13.83
C GLN A 48 -9.26 -28.39 13.67
N SER A 49 -10.36 -29.03 14.09
CA SER A 49 -11.67 -28.42 14.15
C SER A 49 -12.18 -28.50 15.58
N VAL A 50 -12.44 -27.35 16.20
CA VAL A 50 -12.89 -27.26 17.59
C VAL A 50 -14.14 -26.40 17.71
N THR A 51 -14.84 -26.55 18.82
CA THR A 51 -15.96 -25.70 19.22
C THR A 51 -15.46 -24.69 20.24
N VAL A 52 -15.85 -23.43 20.08
CA VAL A 52 -15.48 -22.33 20.98
C VAL A 52 -16.68 -21.98 21.84
N ASP A 53 -16.54 -22.07 23.15
CA ASP A 53 -17.60 -21.65 24.08
C ASP A 53 -17.44 -20.18 24.43
N ILE A 54 -18.55 -19.44 24.43
CA ILE A 54 -18.65 -18.07 24.93
C ILE A 54 -19.67 -17.99 26.06
N SER A 55 -19.47 -17.05 26.97
CA SER A 55 -20.41 -16.77 28.06
C SER A 55 -21.28 -15.57 27.71
N VAL A 56 -22.60 -15.74 27.76
CA VAL A 56 -23.61 -14.72 27.44
C VAL A 56 -24.26 -14.21 28.74
N PRO A 57 -24.09 -12.93 29.11
CA PRO A 57 -24.73 -12.36 30.29
C PRO A 57 -26.21 -12.06 30.01
N MET A 58 -27.11 -12.76 30.71
CA MET A 58 -28.57 -12.70 30.50
C MET A 58 -29.27 -11.68 31.41
N GLY A 59 -28.51 -10.97 32.26
CA GLY A 59 -29.07 -10.04 33.24
C GLY A 59 -29.75 -10.73 34.43
N LYS A 60 -30.48 -9.97 35.25
CA LYS A 60 -31.23 -10.50 36.41
C LYS A 60 -32.52 -11.17 35.94
N GLN A 61 -32.81 -12.37 36.48
CA GLN A 61 -34.13 -12.98 36.33
C GLN A 61 -35.12 -12.41 37.35
N PRO A 62 -36.44 -12.41 37.05
CA PRO A 62 -37.47 -11.95 37.99
C PRO A 62 -37.35 -12.67 39.35
N GLY A 63 -37.11 -11.91 40.42
CA GLY A 63 -36.97 -12.44 41.79
C GLY A 63 -35.56 -12.91 42.20
N SER A 64 -34.55 -12.79 41.34
CA SER A 64 -33.15 -13.10 41.66
C SER A 64 -32.30 -11.85 41.85
N GLN A 65 -31.46 -11.83 42.89
CA GLN A 65 -30.42 -10.80 43.04
C GLN A 65 -29.12 -11.12 42.27
N ILE A 66 -28.98 -12.36 41.79
CA ILE A 66 -27.84 -12.84 41.01
C ILE A 66 -28.22 -12.85 39.52
N GLY A 67 -27.32 -12.38 38.67
CA GLY A 67 -27.44 -12.45 37.21
C GLY A 67 -27.38 -13.88 36.70
N SER A 68 -28.08 -14.14 35.59
CA SER A 68 -27.99 -15.40 34.86
C SER A 68 -26.93 -15.29 33.76
N THR A 69 -26.17 -16.36 33.55
CA THR A 69 -25.19 -16.48 32.46
C THR A 69 -25.46 -17.78 31.70
N THR A 70 -25.56 -17.69 30.39
CA THR A 70 -25.75 -18.84 29.50
C THR A 70 -24.46 -19.11 28.75
N LYS A 71 -24.01 -20.38 28.69
CA LYS A 71 -22.94 -20.77 27.79
C LYS A 71 -23.51 -21.01 26.39
N PHE A 72 -22.82 -20.47 25.39
CA PHE A 72 -23.18 -20.64 24.00
C PHE A 72 -21.99 -21.19 23.22
N SER A 73 -22.18 -22.29 22.51
CA SER A 73 -21.12 -23.03 21.84
C SER A 73 -21.13 -22.71 20.34
N VAL A 74 -20.01 -22.18 19.85
CA VAL A 74 -19.82 -21.83 18.44
C VAL A 74 -18.97 -22.91 17.76
N PRO A 75 -19.55 -23.77 16.92
CA PRO A 75 -18.81 -24.83 16.25
C PRO A 75 -17.94 -24.28 15.11
N HIS A 76 -17.10 -25.16 14.56
CA HIS A 76 -16.37 -24.94 13.29
C HIS A 76 -15.28 -23.85 13.31
N LEU A 77 -14.61 -23.65 14.46
CA LEU A 77 -13.29 -23.03 14.43
C LEU A 77 -12.30 -24.03 13.82
N HIS A 78 -11.74 -23.70 12.67
CA HIS A 78 -10.66 -24.47 12.06
C HIS A 78 -9.33 -23.76 12.32
N HIS A 79 -8.37 -24.44 12.95
CA HIS A 79 -7.06 -23.85 13.25
C HIS A 79 -5.92 -24.86 13.20
N ARG A 80 -4.68 -24.37 13.25
CA ARG A 80 -3.45 -25.16 13.37
C ARG A 80 -2.71 -24.76 14.63
N SER A 81 -1.99 -25.69 15.24
CA SER A 81 -1.06 -25.36 16.32
C SER A 81 0.06 -24.46 15.79
N ILE A 82 0.26 -23.31 16.43
CA ILE A 82 1.30 -22.35 16.04
C ILE A 82 2.69 -22.99 16.22
N THR A 83 2.90 -23.77 17.28
CA THR A 83 4.18 -24.41 17.59
C THR A 83 4.53 -25.50 16.58
N GLU A 84 3.57 -26.35 16.19
CA GLU A 84 3.75 -27.33 15.12
C GLU A 84 4.04 -26.66 13.78
N LEU A 85 3.33 -25.57 13.48
CA LEU A 85 3.53 -24.80 12.26
C LEU A 85 4.94 -24.17 12.21
N ILE A 86 5.43 -23.61 13.32
CA ILE A 86 6.81 -23.11 13.43
C ILE A 86 7.83 -24.22 13.14
N GLN A 87 7.65 -25.40 13.76
CA GLN A 87 8.54 -26.53 13.51
C GLN A 87 8.52 -26.97 12.04
N LYS A 88 7.33 -27.01 11.42
CA LYS A 88 7.17 -27.33 10.00
C LYS A 88 7.92 -26.29 9.14
N ILE A 89 7.66 -25.00 9.35
CA ILE A 89 8.29 -23.93 8.57
C ILE A 89 9.81 -24.04 8.60
N ILE A 90 10.42 -24.15 9.78
CA ILE A 90 11.88 -24.20 9.91
C ILE A 90 12.47 -25.46 9.25
N ARG A 91 11.78 -26.60 9.34
CA ARG A 91 12.28 -27.87 8.79
C ARG A 91 12.06 -28.03 7.29
N THR A 92 10.95 -27.52 6.76
CA THR A 92 10.51 -27.84 5.38
C THR A 92 10.60 -26.66 4.42
N ASN A 93 10.62 -25.41 4.91
CA ASN A 93 10.67 -24.25 4.02
C ASN A 93 12.11 -24.04 3.50
N PRO A 94 12.36 -24.07 2.18
CA PRO A 94 13.67 -23.81 1.60
C PRO A 94 14.27 -22.45 2.00
N ASP A 95 13.43 -21.46 2.29
CA ASP A 95 13.85 -20.11 2.67
C ASP A 95 14.31 -20.02 4.13
N ALA A 96 14.07 -21.04 4.96
CA ALA A 96 14.48 -21.05 6.37
C ALA A 96 16.00 -20.97 6.56
N LYS A 97 16.78 -21.36 5.54
CA LYS A 97 18.24 -21.22 5.51
C LYS A 97 18.70 -19.76 5.44
N ASP A 98 17.84 -18.86 4.94
CA ASP A 98 18.13 -17.45 4.74
C ASP A 98 17.53 -16.58 5.86
N PHE A 99 17.06 -17.18 6.95
CA PHE A 99 16.54 -16.46 8.11
C PHE A 99 17.65 -15.74 8.87
N HIS A 100 17.42 -14.47 9.19
CA HIS A 100 18.25 -13.71 10.10
C HIS A 100 17.97 -14.16 11.54
N LEU A 101 18.82 -15.04 12.08
CA LEU A 101 18.66 -15.59 13.43
C LEU A 101 19.05 -14.59 14.53
N TYR A 102 19.93 -13.65 14.19
CA TYR A 102 20.46 -12.63 15.09
C TYR A 102 20.06 -11.24 14.60
N PRO A 103 19.38 -10.43 15.43
CA PRO A 103 19.09 -9.06 15.05
C PRO A 103 20.33 -8.18 15.13
N PHE A 104 20.36 -7.11 14.35
CA PHE A 104 21.47 -6.16 14.28
C PHE A 104 20.97 -4.78 13.87
N GLU A 105 21.77 -3.75 14.15
CA GLU A 105 21.51 -2.38 13.70
C GLU A 105 22.25 -2.13 12.39
N GLU A 106 21.60 -1.45 11.45
CA GLU A 106 22.19 -1.06 10.18
C GLU A 106 22.54 0.42 10.19
N TYR A 107 23.69 0.77 9.60
CA TYR A 107 24.18 2.14 9.53
C TYR A 107 24.72 2.44 8.13
N VAL A 108 24.59 3.70 7.72
CA VAL A 108 25.23 4.24 6.52
C VAL A 108 26.18 5.36 6.91
N THR A 109 27.37 5.37 6.32
CA THR A 109 28.34 6.47 6.50
C THR A 109 28.54 7.21 5.19
N ARG A 110 28.34 8.53 5.18
CA ARG A 110 28.54 9.41 4.02
C ARG A 110 29.22 10.70 4.43
N ASN A 111 30.35 11.02 3.80
CA ASN A 111 31.12 12.24 4.08
C ASN A 111 31.34 12.43 5.59
N ASP A 112 31.83 11.38 6.26
CA ASP A 112 32.11 11.29 7.71
C ASP A 112 30.91 11.39 8.66
N ALA A 113 29.68 11.49 8.15
CA ALA A 113 28.45 11.40 8.95
C ALA A 113 27.88 9.97 8.90
N THR A 114 27.57 9.40 10.07
CA THR A 114 26.94 8.08 10.21
C THR A 114 25.51 8.21 10.69
N GLU A 115 24.57 7.59 10.00
CA GLU A 115 23.13 7.57 10.36
C GLU A 115 22.64 6.13 10.51
N ARG A 116 21.68 5.91 11.42
CA ARG A 116 20.99 4.62 11.57
C ARG A 116 20.00 4.43 10.43
N LEU A 117 19.89 3.20 9.96
CA LEU A 117 18.91 2.76 8.96
C LEU A 117 17.81 1.91 9.59
N PHE A 118 16.59 2.03 9.03
CA PHE A 118 15.39 1.29 9.42
C PHE A 118 14.76 0.69 8.17
N GLY A 119 14.73 -0.64 8.07
CA GLY A 119 14.33 -1.35 6.85
C GLY A 119 13.51 -2.62 7.12
N GLU A 120 13.95 -3.44 8.06
CA GLU A 120 13.45 -4.79 8.30
C GLU A 120 13.09 -4.98 9.77
N LEU A 121 12.25 -5.98 10.05
CA LEU A 121 11.84 -6.28 11.42
C LEU A 121 12.99 -6.83 12.26
N TYR A 122 13.85 -7.71 11.70
CA TYR A 122 15.04 -8.20 12.40
C TYR A 122 16.14 -7.15 12.60
N THR A 123 15.99 -5.95 12.03
CA THR A 123 16.87 -4.80 12.31
C THR A 123 16.23 -3.76 13.24
N SER A 124 15.01 -4.01 13.71
CA SER A 124 14.21 -3.04 14.46
C SER A 124 14.50 -3.07 15.96
N ASP A 125 14.15 -1.97 16.65
CA ASP A 125 14.27 -1.87 18.11
C ASP A 125 13.43 -2.94 18.81
N ALA A 126 12.22 -3.22 18.34
CA ALA A 126 11.36 -4.24 18.97
C ALA A 126 11.98 -5.63 18.95
N PHE A 127 12.60 -6.02 17.82
CA PHE A 127 13.24 -7.33 17.72
C PHE A 127 14.51 -7.38 18.59
N LEU A 128 15.32 -6.33 18.56
CA LEU A 128 16.51 -6.21 19.40
C LEU A 128 16.16 -6.30 20.89
N ASP A 129 15.10 -5.64 21.33
CA ASP A 129 14.62 -5.66 22.71
C ASP A 129 14.17 -7.07 23.13
N GLU A 130 13.36 -7.74 22.32
CA GLU A 130 12.94 -9.13 22.60
C GLU A 130 14.13 -10.10 22.63
N PHE A 131 15.08 -9.93 21.73
CA PHE A 131 16.30 -10.72 21.72
C PHE A 131 17.16 -10.50 22.97
N ARG A 132 17.28 -9.24 23.43
CA ARG A 132 17.96 -8.90 24.70
C ARG A 132 17.25 -9.54 25.90
N LYS A 133 15.92 -9.47 25.96
CA LYS A 133 15.12 -10.10 27.04
C LYS A 133 15.38 -11.60 27.13
N VAL A 134 15.23 -12.32 26.01
CA VAL A 134 15.45 -13.78 25.95
C VAL A 134 16.88 -14.18 26.31
N ARG A 135 17.87 -13.37 25.91
CA ARG A 135 19.28 -13.61 26.25
C ARG A 135 19.61 -13.34 27.71
N ALA A 136 18.89 -12.43 28.36
CA ALA A 136 19.10 -12.11 29.78
C ALA A 136 18.53 -13.19 30.71
N GLU A 137 17.55 -13.98 30.25
CA GLU A 137 17.01 -15.10 31.01
C GLU A 137 18.07 -16.20 31.23
N PRO A 138 18.04 -16.90 32.37
CA PRO A 138 18.93 -18.05 32.60
C PRO A 138 18.70 -19.14 31.55
N PRO A 139 19.73 -19.95 31.21
CA PRO A 139 19.52 -21.14 30.39
C PRO A 139 18.50 -22.08 31.04
N GLU A 140 17.73 -22.75 30.21
CA GLU A 140 16.83 -23.82 30.68
C GLU A 140 17.65 -24.95 31.32
N PRO A 141 17.14 -25.61 32.38
CA PRO A 141 17.83 -26.73 33.02
C PRO A 141 18.29 -27.76 31.99
N ASP A 142 19.53 -28.20 32.12
CA ASP A 142 20.18 -29.19 31.23
C ASP A 142 20.23 -28.80 29.73
N CYS A 143 20.05 -27.51 29.40
CA CYS A 143 20.06 -27.03 28.01
C CYS A 143 21.12 -25.96 27.77
N ASN A 144 22.16 -26.32 27.00
CA ASN A 144 23.24 -25.43 26.59
C ASN A 144 23.09 -24.92 25.13
N LEU A 145 21.91 -25.05 24.53
CA LEU A 145 21.65 -24.61 23.17
C LEU A 145 21.61 -23.08 23.07
N GLU A 146 22.01 -22.54 21.92
CA GLU A 146 21.86 -21.12 21.64
C GLU A 146 20.37 -20.72 21.64
N LYS A 147 20.08 -19.55 22.21
CA LYS A 147 18.74 -18.97 22.26
C LYS A 147 18.52 -18.07 21.05
N ILE A 148 17.49 -18.38 20.26
CA ILE A 148 17.10 -17.60 19.08
C ILE A 148 15.69 -17.05 19.29
N VAL A 149 15.45 -15.80 18.89
CA VAL A 149 14.09 -15.24 18.80
C VAL A 149 13.54 -15.47 17.41
N LEU A 150 12.31 -15.98 17.35
CA LEU A 150 11.52 -16.08 16.13
C LEU A 150 10.42 -15.03 16.18
N GLY A 151 10.56 -13.96 15.39
CA GLY A 151 9.57 -12.91 15.29
C GLY A 151 8.34 -13.41 14.55
N LEU A 152 7.17 -13.35 15.17
CA LEU A 152 5.88 -13.70 14.57
C LEU A 152 5.13 -12.42 14.20
N GLN A 153 4.60 -12.42 12.98
CA GLN A 153 3.74 -11.37 12.47
C GLN A 153 2.39 -11.97 12.07
N PHE A 154 1.30 -11.42 12.58
CA PHE A 154 -0.07 -11.88 12.28
C PHE A 154 -0.84 -10.88 11.43
N TRP A 155 -1.76 -11.40 10.64
CA TRP A 155 -2.81 -10.63 9.95
C TRP A 155 -4.15 -11.29 10.20
N SER A 156 -5.17 -10.50 10.50
CA SER A 156 -6.57 -10.95 10.50
C SER A 156 -7.42 -9.90 9.82
N ASP A 157 -8.27 -10.36 8.92
CA ASP A 157 -9.21 -9.51 8.18
C ASP A 157 -10.27 -10.40 7.52
N ALA A 158 -11.54 -9.99 7.57
CA ALA A 158 -12.64 -10.74 6.98
C ALA A 158 -12.74 -10.45 5.48
N THR A 159 -13.02 -11.48 4.66
CA THR A 159 -13.11 -11.32 3.21
C THR A 159 -14.31 -12.04 2.61
N LEU A 160 -14.99 -11.37 1.67
CA LEU A 160 -16.01 -11.99 0.82
C LEU A 160 -15.34 -12.87 -0.24
N LEU A 161 -15.85 -14.09 -0.44
CA LEU A 161 -15.25 -15.03 -1.39
C LEU A 161 -15.81 -14.94 -2.81
N ALA A 162 -16.95 -14.26 -2.98
CA ALA A 162 -17.58 -13.99 -4.27
C ALA A 162 -18.27 -12.62 -4.26
N ASN A 163 -18.35 -11.97 -5.43
CA ASN A 163 -19.08 -10.71 -5.61
C ASN A 163 -20.60 -10.90 -5.43
N PHE A 164 -21.10 -12.10 -5.74
CA PHE A 164 -22.49 -12.51 -5.51
C PHE A 164 -22.55 -13.63 -4.47
N GLY A 165 -23.29 -13.40 -3.38
CA GLY A 165 -23.56 -14.37 -2.33
C GLY A 165 -23.10 -13.94 -0.93
N THR A 166 -23.46 -14.72 0.09
CA THR A 166 -23.19 -14.42 1.51
C THR A 166 -21.94 -15.12 2.06
N HIS A 167 -21.15 -15.79 1.21
CA HIS A 167 -20.01 -16.60 1.66
C HIS A 167 -18.81 -15.73 2.06
N LYS A 168 -18.55 -15.69 3.37
CA LYS A 168 -17.40 -14.99 3.97
C LYS A 168 -16.35 -15.97 4.51
N LEU A 169 -15.10 -15.52 4.54
CA LEU A 169 -14.00 -16.19 5.23
C LEU A 169 -13.29 -15.16 6.10
N TRP A 170 -13.01 -15.53 7.35
CA TRP A 170 -12.22 -14.69 8.25
C TRP A 170 -10.92 -15.40 8.63
N PRO A 171 -9.88 -15.27 7.79
CA PRO A 171 -8.60 -15.92 8.01
C PRO A 171 -7.72 -15.18 9.01
N VAL A 172 -6.90 -15.97 9.73
CA VAL A 172 -5.71 -15.50 10.44
C VAL A 172 -4.49 -16.03 9.69
N TYR A 173 -3.56 -15.15 9.33
CA TYR A 173 -2.29 -15.51 8.70
C TYR A 173 -1.12 -15.25 9.65
N MET A 174 -0.06 -16.06 9.52
CA MET A 174 1.21 -15.88 10.21
C MET A 174 2.37 -15.84 9.22
N TYR A 175 3.29 -14.92 9.45
CA TYR A 175 4.56 -14.81 8.76
C TYR A 175 5.72 -14.74 9.74
N ILE A 176 6.92 -15.11 9.28
CA ILE A 176 8.15 -15.10 10.07
C ILE A 176 8.95 -13.80 9.82
N GLY A 177 9.11 -13.01 10.87
CA GLY A 177 9.82 -11.73 10.89
C GLY A 177 11.32 -11.84 10.61
N ASN A 178 11.92 -13.02 10.79
CA ASN A 178 13.34 -13.29 10.50
C ASN A 178 13.64 -13.40 8.99
N GLN A 179 12.62 -13.56 8.15
CA GLN A 179 12.77 -13.60 6.70
C GLN A 179 12.75 -12.18 6.13
N SER A 180 13.60 -11.85 5.14
CA SER A 180 13.53 -10.55 4.48
C SER A 180 12.14 -10.28 3.88
N LYS A 181 11.62 -9.06 4.07
CA LYS A 181 10.33 -8.63 3.54
C LYS A 181 10.21 -8.79 2.02
N TYR A 182 11.32 -8.70 1.27
CA TYR A 182 11.32 -8.86 -0.18
C TYR A 182 11.04 -10.29 -0.64
N VAL A 183 11.29 -11.28 0.22
CA VAL A 183 10.88 -12.68 -0.01
C VAL A 183 9.52 -12.93 0.64
N ARG A 184 9.36 -12.53 1.90
CA ARG A 184 8.17 -12.75 2.74
C ARG A 184 6.89 -12.15 2.15
N ALA A 185 6.95 -10.92 1.66
CA ALA A 185 5.80 -10.19 1.10
C ALA A 185 5.56 -10.49 -0.39
N LYS A 186 6.43 -11.28 -1.04
CA LYS A 186 6.27 -11.64 -2.46
C LYS A 186 5.20 -12.73 -2.57
N PRO A 187 4.07 -12.49 -3.26
CA PRO A 187 2.97 -13.46 -3.31
C PRO A 187 3.36 -14.84 -3.86
N THR A 188 4.36 -14.89 -4.74
CA THR A 188 4.85 -16.13 -5.36
C THR A 188 5.85 -16.91 -4.52
N SER A 189 6.35 -16.37 -3.40
CA SER A 189 7.24 -17.11 -2.49
C SER A 189 6.49 -17.99 -1.49
N ASP A 190 5.16 -17.87 -1.43
CA ASP A 190 4.30 -18.57 -0.46
C ASP A 190 4.73 -18.43 1.02
N GLY A 191 5.38 -17.33 1.42
CA GLY A 191 5.96 -17.15 2.78
C GLY A 191 4.95 -16.97 3.93
N GLY A 192 3.66 -17.12 3.68
CA GLY A 192 2.56 -16.78 4.59
C GLY A 192 1.64 -17.97 4.84
N TRP A 193 1.36 -18.23 6.11
CA TRP A 193 0.76 -19.48 6.54
C TRP A 193 -0.59 -19.24 7.20
N ASP A 194 -1.63 -19.96 6.77
CA ASP A 194 -2.94 -19.88 7.40
C ASP A 194 -2.87 -20.48 8.82
N VAL A 195 -3.27 -19.73 9.85
CA VAL A 195 -3.32 -20.25 11.22
C VAL A 195 -4.73 -20.69 11.58
N ALA A 196 -5.73 -19.90 11.20
CA ALA A 196 -7.12 -20.17 11.56
C ALA A 196 -8.11 -19.60 10.55
N TYR A 197 -9.33 -20.15 10.57
CA TYR A 197 -10.52 -19.56 9.98
C TYR A 197 -11.55 -19.32 11.09
N ILE A 198 -11.72 -18.05 11.46
CA ILE A 198 -12.64 -17.62 12.51
C ILE A 198 -14.09 -17.89 12.05
N PRO A 199 -14.93 -18.54 12.88
CA PRO A 199 -16.34 -18.72 12.58
C PRO A 199 -17.12 -17.41 12.83
N GLU A 200 -18.28 -17.29 12.20
CA GLU A 200 -19.26 -16.26 12.57
C GLU A 200 -20.12 -16.76 13.73
N LEU A 201 -20.76 -15.85 14.46
CA LEU A 201 -21.81 -16.25 15.40
C LEU A 201 -22.95 -16.92 14.62
N PRO A 202 -23.38 -18.14 14.98
CA PRO A 202 -24.48 -18.79 14.29
C PRO A 202 -25.83 -18.15 14.63
N ASP A 203 -26.80 -18.30 13.72
CA ASP A 203 -28.13 -17.68 13.81
C ASP A 203 -28.96 -18.17 15.02
N ASP A 204 -28.64 -19.34 15.57
CA ASP A 204 -29.30 -19.90 16.77
C ASP A 204 -29.02 -19.09 18.04
N ILE A 205 -28.07 -18.13 18.01
CA ILE A 205 -27.92 -17.15 19.09
C ILE A 205 -29.20 -16.31 19.27
N GLU A 206 -30.02 -16.14 18.23
CA GLU A 206 -31.30 -15.44 18.32
C GLU A 206 -32.23 -16.10 19.34
N GLU A 207 -32.18 -17.42 19.50
CA GLU A 207 -32.97 -18.15 20.50
C GLU A 207 -32.54 -17.79 21.92
N VAL A 208 -31.25 -17.50 22.12
CA VAL A 208 -30.73 -17.00 23.41
C VAL A 208 -31.20 -15.57 23.63
N LEU A 209 -31.11 -14.71 22.61
CA LEU A 209 -31.54 -13.31 22.72
C LEU A 209 -33.03 -13.17 23.02
N GLN A 210 -33.89 -14.03 22.46
CA GLN A 210 -35.32 -14.03 22.72
C GLN A 210 -35.70 -14.27 24.20
N GLN A 211 -34.76 -14.77 25.01
CA GLN A 211 -34.95 -14.94 26.45
C GLN A 211 -34.77 -13.63 27.24
N LEU A 212 -34.25 -12.58 26.61
CA LEU A 212 -34.13 -11.27 27.24
C LEU A 212 -35.49 -10.55 27.29
N PRO A 213 -35.76 -9.80 28.37
CA PRO A 213 -37.02 -9.09 28.53
C PRO A 213 -37.18 -7.89 27.57
N THR A 214 -36.08 -7.33 27.06
CA THR A 214 -36.11 -6.10 26.25
C THR A 214 -35.33 -6.23 24.94
N LYS A 215 -35.97 -5.86 23.82
CA LYS A 215 -35.36 -5.87 22.49
C LYS A 215 -34.21 -4.88 22.33
N SER A 216 -34.23 -3.76 23.05
CA SER A 216 -33.16 -2.75 23.03
C SER A 216 -31.80 -3.28 23.51
N ALA A 217 -31.79 -4.37 24.30
CA ALA A 217 -30.56 -4.99 24.76
C ALA A 217 -29.94 -5.98 23.75
N HIS A 218 -30.65 -6.34 22.68
CA HIS A 218 -30.21 -7.40 21.76
C HIS A 218 -28.94 -7.02 21.01
N GLN A 219 -28.90 -5.85 20.37
CA GLN A 219 -27.77 -5.43 19.54
C GLN A 219 -26.49 -5.17 20.35
N PRO A 220 -26.54 -4.49 21.51
CA PRO A 220 -25.38 -4.39 22.40
C PRO A 220 -24.86 -5.75 22.87
N LEU A 221 -25.74 -6.68 23.21
CA LEU A 221 -25.35 -8.03 23.63
C LEU A 221 -24.75 -8.85 22.49
N LEU A 222 -25.32 -8.78 21.29
CA LEU A 222 -24.76 -9.40 20.08
C LEU A 222 -23.35 -8.90 19.80
N THR A 223 -23.15 -7.58 19.86
CA THR A 223 -21.83 -6.96 19.67
C THR A 223 -20.81 -7.48 20.70
N HIS A 224 -21.24 -7.62 21.95
CA HIS A 224 -20.41 -8.23 23.00
C HIS A 224 -20.09 -9.70 22.75
N CYS A 225 -21.07 -10.50 22.31
CA CYS A 225 -20.86 -11.91 21.99
C CYS A 225 -19.87 -12.07 20.81
N ARG A 226 -19.91 -11.18 19.81
CA ARG A 226 -18.93 -11.17 18.70
C ARG A 226 -17.52 -10.92 19.21
N ARG A 227 -17.36 -9.97 20.15
CA ARG A 227 -16.09 -9.68 20.81
C ARG A 227 -15.60 -10.83 21.68
N GLU A 228 -16.48 -11.46 22.47
CA GLU A 228 -16.13 -12.65 23.26
C GLU A 228 -15.70 -13.82 22.36
N LEU A 229 -16.40 -14.06 21.24
CA LEU A 229 -16.02 -15.08 20.27
C LEU A 229 -14.62 -14.82 19.73
N PHE A 230 -14.34 -13.59 19.29
CA PHE A 230 -13.03 -13.23 18.77
C PHE A 230 -11.91 -13.47 19.80
N GLN A 231 -12.09 -12.99 21.04
CA GLN A 231 -11.09 -13.17 22.11
C GLN A 231 -10.92 -14.66 22.49
N ASN A 232 -12.00 -15.43 22.57
CA ASN A 232 -11.92 -16.85 22.87
C ASN A 232 -11.28 -17.66 21.74
N VAL A 233 -11.47 -17.26 20.48
CA VAL A 233 -10.73 -17.84 19.34
C VAL A 233 -9.24 -17.57 19.50
N LEU A 234 -8.82 -16.35 19.82
CA LEU A 234 -7.41 -16.04 20.07
C LEU A 234 -6.84 -16.86 21.23
N LEU A 235 -7.60 -17.08 22.31
CA LEU A 235 -7.20 -17.96 23.40
C LEU A 235 -6.99 -19.41 22.96
N GLN A 236 -7.76 -19.92 21.99
CA GLN A 236 -7.55 -21.25 21.42
C GLN A 236 -6.28 -21.31 20.57
N LEU A 237 -5.93 -20.23 19.86
CA LEU A 237 -4.69 -20.17 19.07
C LEU A 237 -3.45 -20.04 19.97
N LEU A 238 -3.57 -19.30 21.06
CA LEU A 238 -2.56 -19.14 22.09
C LEU A 238 -2.71 -20.23 23.16
N ASP A 239 -2.62 -21.48 22.71
CA ASP A 239 -2.77 -22.66 23.55
C ASP A 239 -1.62 -22.82 24.58
N GLU A 240 -1.73 -23.86 25.42
CA GLU A 240 -0.72 -24.16 26.45
C GLU A 240 0.65 -24.48 25.83
N ASP A 241 0.68 -25.10 24.66
CA ASP A 241 1.95 -25.41 23.97
C ASP A 241 2.63 -24.13 23.48
N PHE A 242 1.86 -23.18 22.93
CA PHE A 242 2.35 -21.87 22.55
C PHE A 242 2.84 -21.09 23.77
N TYR A 243 2.08 -21.07 24.87
CA TYR A 243 2.50 -20.46 26.12
C TYR A 243 3.82 -21.06 26.63
N ASN A 244 3.93 -22.39 26.65
CA ASN A 244 5.17 -23.08 27.05
C ASN A 244 6.34 -22.77 26.12
N ALA A 245 6.11 -22.73 24.80
CA ALA A 245 7.13 -22.33 23.84
C ALA A 245 7.54 -20.86 24.02
N TYR A 246 6.61 -19.97 24.36
CA TYR A 246 6.89 -18.57 24.64
C TYR A 246 7.79 -18.41 25.86
N LYS A 247 7.50 -19.16 26.94
CA LYS A 247 8.22 -19.12 28.22
C LYS A 247 9.58 -19.82 28.18
N HIS A 248 9.59 -21.05 27.71
CA HIS A 248 10.75 -21.94 27.81
C HIS A 248 11.52 -22.08 26.49
N GLY A 249 10.97 -21.58 25.39
CA GLY A 249 11.48 -21.87 24.05
C GLY A 249 11.27 -23.33 23.65
N MET A 250 11.45 -23.60 22.36
CA MET A 250 11.31 -24.93 21.79
C MET A 250 12.58 -25.35 21.04
N VAL A 251 12.98 -26.61 21.16
CA VAL A 251 14.20 -27.12 20.51
C VAL A 251 13.90 -27.51 19.07
N ILE A 252 14.54 -26.84 18.13
CA ILE A 252 14.35 -27.08 16.70
C ILE A 252 15.72 -27.25 16.04
N GLU A 253 15.83 -28.26 15.18
CA GLU A 253 16.96 -28.46 14.28
C GLU A 253 16.71 -27.65 13.00
N PHE A 254 17.64 -26.75 12.68
CA PHE A 254 17.56 -25.89 11.51
C PHE A 254 18.10 -26.60 10.25
N PRO A 255 17.90 -26.04 9.04
CA PRO A 255 18.43 -26.61 7.80
C PRO A 255 19.96 -26.79 7.76
N ASP A 256 20.69 -26.11 8.64
CA ASP A 256 22.14 -26.26 8.81
C ASP A 256 22.55 -27.44 9.72
N GLY A 257 21.58 -28.22 10.22
CA GLY A 257 21.79 -29.35 11.13
C GLY A 257 22.06 -28.96 12.58
N ILE A 258 21.99 -27.66 12.92
CA ILE A 258 22.24 -27.17 14.28
C ILE A 258 20.92 -27.08 15.04
N LYS A 259 20.91 -27.66 16.25
CA LYS A 259 19.79 -27.55 17.19
C LYS A 259 19.88 -26.26 17.97
N ARG A 260 18.78 -25.51 17.99
CA ARG A 260 18.67 -24.22 18.69
C ARG A 260 17.42 -24.20 19.55
N ARG A 261 17.43 -23.42 20.63
CA ARG A 261 16.24 -23.16 21.44
C ARG A 261 15.58 -21.88 20.94
N VAL A 262 14.42 -22.03 20.32
CA VAL A 262 13.70 -20.98 19.62
C VAL A 262 12.58 -20.42 20.49
N PHE A 263 12.58 -19.11 20.70
CA PHE A 263 11.58 -18.37 21.47
C PHE A 263 10.67 -17.59 20.52
N PRO A 264 9.41 -18.01 20.31
CA PRO A 264 8.46 -17.25 19.51
C PRO A 264 8.08 -15.95 20.21
N ARG A 265 8.07 -14.84 19.47
CA ARG A 265 7.67 -13.51 19.98
C ARG A 265 6.74 -12.83 18.99
N ILE A 266 5.55 -12.44 19.44
CA ILE A 266 4.59 -11.69 18.62
C ILE A 266 5.07 -10.25 18.53
N LEU A 267 5.47 -9.81 17.33
CA LEU A 267 6.00 -8.46 17.11
C LEU A 267 4.99 -7.54 16.41
N THR A 268 4.13 -8.09 15.54
CA THR A 268 3.08 -7.30 14.88
C THR A 268 1.78 -8.10 14.72
N TRP A 269 0.66 -7.41 14.83
CA TRP A 269 -0.66 -7.87 14.42
C TRP A 269 -1.31 -6.82 13.52
N SER A 270 -1.28 -7.05 12.23
CA SER A 270 -1.73 -6.12 11.20
C SER A 270 -3.19 -6.36 10.85
N ALA A 271 -3.98 -5.31 10.94
CA ALA A 271 -5.40 -5.34 10.64
C ALA A 271 -5.92 -3.95 10.29
N ASP A 272 -7.14 -3.90 9.75
CA ASP A 272 -7.87 -2.65 9.53
C ASP A 272 -8.35 -2.04 10.87
N TYR A 273 -9.03 -0.90 10.83
CA TYR A 273 -9.41 -0.20 12.06
C TYR A 273 -10.48 -0.94 12.90
N PRO A 274 -11.59 -1.43 12.33
CA PRO A 274 -12.57 -2.22 13.07
C PRO A 274 -11.93 -3.45 13.76
N GLU A 275 -11.06 -4.19 13.06
CA GLU A 275 -10.37 -5.34 13.64
C GLU A 275 -9.33 -4.93 14.68
N LYS A 276 -8.60 -3.81 14.48
CA LYS A 276 -7.73 -3.22 15.51
C LYS A 276 -8.52 -2.89 16.78
N CYS A 277 -9.77 -2.45 16.68
CA CYS A 277 -10.62 -2.21 17.84
C CYS A 277 -10.97 -3.52 18.56
N LEU A 278 -11.22 -4.62 17.84
CA LEU A 278 -11.42 -5.94 18.42
C LEU A 278 -10.16 -6.42 19.16
N LEU A 279 -9.00 -6.32 18.51
CA LEU A 279 -7.70 -6.69 19.10
C LEU A 279 -7.35 -5.85 20.33
N ALA A 280 -7.64 -4.55 20.30
CA ALA A 280 -7.37 -3.63 21.40
C ALA A 280 -8.46 -3.63 22.50
N THR A 281 -9.56 -4.37 22.32
CA THR A 281 -10.73 -4.37 23.21
C THR A 281 -11.32 -2.98 23.46
N ILE A 282 -11.39 -2.15 22.42
CA ILE A 282 -11.98 -0.79 22.46
C ILE A 282 -13.23 -0.69 21.59
N ARG A 283 -14.06 0.33 21.86
CA ARG A 283 -15.20 0.68 21.03
C ARG A 283 -14.72 1.38 19.78
N GLU A 284 -15.15 0.88 18.63
CA GLU A 284 -14.95 1.55 17.36
C GLU A 284 -15.57 2.96 17.43
N ASN A 285 -14.81 3.95 16.98
CA ASN A 285 -15.23 5.36 16.99
C ASN A 285 -15.75 5.83 18.37
N GLY A 286 -15.22 5.28 19.47
CA GLY A 286 -15.50 5.77 20.82
C GLY A 286 -14.93 7.18 21.07
N ARG A 287 -15.14 7.71 22.29
CA ARG A 287 -14.58 9.00 22.74
C ARG A 287 -13.06 9.11 22.53
N CYS A 288 -12.36 8.00 22.75
CA CYS A 288 -10.93 7.81 22.58
C CYS A 288 -10.67 6.71 21.52
N PRO A 289 -10.75 7.04 20.22
CA PRO A 289 -10.82 6.04 19.16
C PRO A 289 -9.47 5.35 18.85
N CYS A 290 -8.35 5.90 19.31
CA CYS A 290 -7.03 5.33 19.00
C CYS A 290 -6.77 4.04 19.80
N PRO A 291 -6.32 2.93 19.15
CA PRO A 291 -5.92 1.71 19.84
C PRO A 291 -4.59 1.85 20.59
N ARG A 292 -3.87 2.97 20.48
CA ARG A 292 -2.55 3.19 21.10
C ARG A 292 -2.52 4.28 22.16
N CYS A 293 -3.48 5.20 22.17
CA CYS A 293 -3.53 6.30 23.13
C CYS A 293 -4.97 6.72 23.47
N PHE A 294 -5.13 7.51 24.54
CA PHE A 294 -6.40 8.07 25.01
C PHE A 294 -6.67 9.47 24.43
N ILE A 295 -6.27 9.73 23.18
CA ILE A 295 -6.60 11.00 22.51
C ILE A 295 -8.13 11.10 22.35
N LYS A 296 -8.72 12.25 22.71
CA LYS A 296 -10.16 12.47 22.49
C LYS A 296 -10.43 12.83 21.02
N LYS A 297 -11.59 12.46 20.48
CA LYS A 297 -12.00 12.81 19.09
C LYS A 297 -11.81 14.29 18.75
N SER A 298 -12.19 15.19 19.67
CA SER A 298 -12.07 16.63 19.49
C SER A 298 -10.62 17.12 19.36
N GLU A 299 -9.65 16.38 19.91
CA GLU A 299 -8.23 16.74 19.91
C GLU A 299 -7.49 16.24 18.66
N ILE A 300 -8.08 15.33 17.88
CA ILE A 300 -7.44 14.76 16.68
C ILE A 300 -7.08 15.83 15.64
N ARG A 301 -7.85 16.91 15.58
CA ARG A 301 -7.59 18.04 14.66
C ARG A 301 -6.21 18.68 14.87
N ASN A 302 -5.60 18.47 16.05
CA ASN A 302 -4.32 19.01 16.43
C ASN A 302 -3.12 18.25 15.84
N LEU A 303 -3.35 17.32 14.89
CA LEU A 303 -2.30 16.55 14.21
C LEU A 303 -1.05 17.39 13.94
N GLY A 304 0.09 16.89 14.42
CA GLY A 304 1.41 17.45 14.15
C GLY A 304 1.77 18.70 14.95
N THR A 305 0.90 19.19 15.83
CA THR A 305 1.24 20.23 16.82
C THR A 305 2.08 19.67 17.96
N LYS A 306 2.80 20.54 18.70
CA LYS A 306 3.54 20.15 19.92
C LYS A 306 2.61 19.51 20.96
N ARG A 307 1.38 20.02 21.11
CA ARG A 307 0.35 19.45 21.98
C ARG A 307 -0.02 18.02 21.57
N ASP A 308 -0.30 17.78 20.28
CA ASP A 308 -0.59 16.43 19.77
C ASP A 308 0.58 15.46 20.03
N GLN A 309 1.82 15.88 19.74
CA GLN A 309 3.02 15.08 19.98
C GLN A 309 3.18 14.71 21.47
N ARG A 310 3.01 15.68 22.37
CA ARG A 310 3.07 15.47 23.83
C ARG A 310 1.99 14.49 24.30
N MET A 311 0.76 14.67 23.83
CA MET A 311 -0.39 13.86 24.22
C MET A 311 -0.26 12.40 23.77
N ARG A 312 0.30 12.14 22.58
CA ARG A 312 0.59 10.78 22.09
C ARG A 312 1.59 10.03 22.97
N LEU A 313 2.51 10.73 23.62
CA LEU A 313 3.52 10.12 24.50
C LEU A 313 2.97 9.95 25.92
N GLN A 314 2.31 10.97 26.47
CA GLN A 314 1.82 10.96 27.84
C GLN A 314 0.56 10.11 28.03
N ARG A 315 -0.35 10.12 27.06
CA ARG A 315 -1.64 9.41 27.14
C ARG A 315 -1.64 8.07 26.41
N ARG A 316 -0.51 7.37 26.37
CA ARG A 316 -0.44 6.01 25.78
C ARG A 316 -1.33 5.04 26.55
N ARG A 317 -2.04 4.18 25.81
CA ARG A 317 -2.70 3.02 26.40
C ARG A 317 -1.62 2.04 26.84
N LYS A 318 -1.87 1.38 27.97
CA LYS A 318 -1.01 0.33 28.50
C LYS A 318 -1.84 -0.83 29.00
N ASP A 319 -1.36 -2.05 28.76
CA ASP A 319 -1.93 -3.23 29.40
C ASP A 319 -1.43 -3.38 30.85
N ASN A 320 -1.98 -2.57 31.75
CA ASN A 320 -1.57 -2.48 33.15
C ASN A 320 -2.60 -3.09 34.12
N SER A 321 -2.24 -3.16 35.41
CA SER A 321 -3.11 -3.69 36.46
C SER A 321 -4.42 -2.93 36.58
N TRP A 322 -4.38 -1.59 36.48
CA TRP A 322 -5.57 -0.72 36.51
C TRP A 322 -6.63 -1.17 35.50
N ARG A 323 -6.24 -1.34 34.24
CA ARG A 323 -7.13 -1.79 33.17
C ARG A 323 -7.76 -3.12 33.52
N ARG A 324 -6.94 -4.09 33.98
CA ARG A 324 -7.38 -5.45 34.28
C ARG A 324 -8.36 -5.51 35.44
N VAL A 325 -8.06 -4.82 36.54
CA VAL A 325 -8.95 -4.71 37.71
C VAL A 325 -10.27 -4.04 37.33
N MET A 326 -10.22 -2.99 36.50
CA MET A 326 -11.42 -2.33 36.00
C MET A 326 -12.29 -3.28 35.16
N ILE A 327 -11.70 -4.00 34.20
CA ILE A 327 -12.43 -4.96 33.37
C ILE A 327 -12.98 -6.12 34.21
N GLU A 328 -12.20 -6.67 35.14
CA GLU A 328 -12.66 -7.73 36.04
C GLU A 328 -13.85 -7.26 36.89
N SER A 329 -13.78 -6.06 37.47
CA SER A 329 -14.88 -5.46 38.23
C SER A 329 -16.14 -5.29 37.38
N VAL A 330 -16.02 -4.78 36.15
CA VAL A 330 -17.16 -4.60 35.26
C VAL A 330 -17.75 -5.93 34.83
N ARG A 331 -16.91 -6.91 34.47
CA ARG A 331 -17.35 -8.27 34.11
C ARG A 331 -18.04 -8.97 35.27
N ARG A 332 -17.52 -8.86 36.49
CA ARG A 332 -18.19 -9.40 37.70
C ARG A 332 -19.62 -8.83 37.84
N ASN A 333 -19.79 -7.53 37.61
CA ASN A 333 -21.10 -6.89 37.66
C ASN A 333 -22.04 -7.29 36.52
N LEU A 334 -21.49 -7.47 35.32
CA LEU A 334 -22.24 -7.92 34.15
C LEU A 334 -22.71 -9.37 34.29
N TYR A 335 -21.80 -10.29 34.62
CA TYR A 335 -22.04 -11.73 34.61
C TYR A 335 -22.61 -12.29 35.92
N ILE A 336 -22.20 -11.75 37.08
CA ILE A 336 -22.64 -12.26 38.41
C ILE A 336 -23.79 -11.43 38.97
N PHE A 337 -23.75 -10.10 38.84
CA PHE A 337 -24.80 -9.23 39.40
C PHE A 337 -25.87 -8.80 38.39
N GLY A 338 -25.74 -9.25 37.13
CA GLY A 338 -26.74 -9.06 36.09
C GLY A 338 -26.99 -7.61 35.69
N LYS A 339 -25.98 -6.73 35.83
CA LYS A 339 -26.06 -5.34 35.34
C LYS A 339 -26.15 -5.34 33.81
N ALA A 340 -26.92 -4.41 33.25
CA ALA A 340 -27.12 -4.31 31.80
C ALA A 340 -25.84 -3.89 31.07
N ILE A 341 -25.58 -4.48 29.90
CA ILE A 341 -24.35 -4.25 29.13
C ILE A 341 -24.21 -2.83 28.58
N ALA A 342 -25.32 -2.24 28.15
CA ALA A 342 -25.43 -0.84 27.75
C ALA A 342 -26.01 0.02 28.90
N GLY A 343 -25.92 -0.46 30.15
CA GLY A 343 -26.44 0.24 31.32
C GLY A 343 -25.50 1.33 31.83
N GLN A 344 -26.07 2.29 32.56
CA GLN A 344 -25.33 3.42 33.15
C GLN A 344 -24.08 3.01 33.93
N PHE A 345 -24.12 1.87 34.66
CA PHE A 345 -22.96 1.36 35.40
C PHE A 345 -21.76 1.05 34.50
N VAL A 346 -21.98 0.35 33.39
CA VAL A 346 -20.91 -0.03 32.45
C VAL A 346 -20.40 1.22 31.73
N ASN A 347 -21.33 2.05 31.25
CA ASN A 347 -20.99 3.25 30.49
C ASN A 347 -20.19 4.27 31.32
N LYS A 348 -20.60 4.54 32.56
CA LYS A 348 -19.89 5.44 33.48
C LYS A 348 -18.44 5.02 33.74
N ARG A 349 -18.12 3.73 33.67
CA ARG A 349 -16.77 3.20 33.92
C ARG A 349 -15.90 3.08 32.66
N LEU A 350 -16.48 2.75 31.51
CA LEU A 350 -15.70 2.38 30.31
C LEU A 350 -15.74 3.42 29.18
N ASP A 351 -16.77 4.26 29.09
CA ASP A 351 -17.00 5.11 27.91
C ASP A 351 -15.94 6.20 27.74
N GLU A 352 -15.51 6.80 28.85
CA GLU A 352 -14.44 7.80 28.88
C GLU A 352 -13.16 7.28 28.20
N PHE A 353 -12.84 6.01 28.44
CA PHE A 353 -11.67 5.33 27.90
C PHE A 353 -11.96 4.58 26.59
N SER A 354 -13.22 4.56 26.16
CA SER A 354 -13.73 3.78 25.03
C SER A 354 -13.42 2.29 25.14
N MET A 355 -13.37 1.77 26.36
CA MET A 355 -13.10 0.36 26.61
C MET A 355 -14.36 -0.48 26.46
N THR A 356 -14.16 -1.79 26.30
CA THR A 356 -15.23 -2.78 26.20
C THR A 356 -15.13 -3.75 27.38
N PRO A 357 -16.24 -4.36 27.85
CA PRO A 357 -16.22 -5.28 28.99
C PRO A 357 -15.70 -6.68 28.61
N ASN A 358 -14.72 -6.76 27.70
CA ASN A 358 -14.14 -7.99 27.19
C ASN A 358 -12.74 -8.21 27.79
N GLU A 359 -12.45 -9.44 28.19
CA GLU A 359 -11.08 -9.85 28.51
C GLU A 359 -10.26 -9.95 27.23
N ASN A 360 -9.00 -9.51 27.29
CA ASN A 360 -8.12 -9.57 26.13
C ASN A 360 -7.26 -10.84 26.18
N ALA A 361 -7.31 -11.65 25.13
CA ALA A 361 -6.63 -12.93 25.06
C ALA A 361 -5.10 -12.82 25.18
N LEU A 362 -4.50 -11.80 24.55
CA LEU A 362 -3.06 -11.55 24.60
C LEU A 362 -2.64 -11.11 26.00
N SER A 363 -3.42 -10.22 26.62
CA SER A 363 -3.23 -9.82 28.02
C SER A 363 -3.30 -11.03 28.95
N GLN A 364 -4.36 -11.83 28.84
CA GLN A 364 -4.57 -13.00 29.70
C GLN A 364 -3.43 -14.01 29.59
N ARG A 365 -2.92 -14.26 28.37
CA ARG A 365 -1.95 -15.33 28.12
C ARG A 365 -0.50 -14.89 28.22
N LEU A 366 -0.17 -13.64 27.86
CA LEU A 366 1.22 -13.23 27.60
C LEU A 366 1.68 -12.01 28.41
N GLN A 367 0.82 -11.35 29.20
CA GLN A 367 1.19 -10.17 29.99
C GLN A 367 2.39 -10.39 30.91
N GLU A 368 2.54 -11.60 31.48
CA GLU A 368 3.58 -11.89 32.47
C GLU A 368 4.99 -11.89 31.86
N PHE A 369 5.07 -12.01 30.53
CA PHE A 369 6.32 -11.88 29.78
C PHE A 369 6.59 -10.45 29.32
N GLY A 370 5.76 -9.49 29.74
CA GLY A 370 5.90 -8.07 29.41
C GLY A 370 5.40 -7.71 28.01
N LEU A 371 4.51 -8.49 27.41
CA LEU A 371 3.83 -8.12 26.18
C LEU A 371 2.73 -7.09 26.47
N ASP A 372 2.86 -5.89 25.89
CA ASP A 372 1.76 -4.94 25.80
C ASP A 372 1.12 -5.05 24.40
N TYR A 373 -0.10 -5.55 24.33
CA TYR A 373 -0.77 -5.77 23.05
C TYR A 373 -1.10 -4.47 22.30
N HIS A 374 -1.05 -3.30 22.94
CA HIS A 374 -1.17 -2.02 22.24
C HIS A 374 0.08 -1.69 21.39
N GLU A 375 1.25 -2.24 21.74
CA GLU A 375 2.52 -2.00 21.00
C GLU A 375 2.63 -2.83 19.72
N ILE A 376 1.93 -3.96 19.62
CA ILE A 376 2.01 -4.84 18.45
C ILE A 376 1.05 -4.43 17.32
N LEU A 377 0.22 -3.39 17.51
CA LEU A 377 -0.73 -2.91 16.51
C LEU A 377 -0.09 -1.79 15.65
N PRO A 378 0.39 -2.10 14.43
CA PRO A 378 1.13 -1.14 13.64
C PRO A 378 0.19 -0.16 12.93
N VAL A 379 0.74 0.95 12.41
CA VAL A 379 0.07 1.81 11.42
C VAL A 379 -0.26 1.03 10.16
N ASP A 380 -1.25 1.50 9.40
CA ASP A 380 -1.68 0.89 8.15
C ASP A 380 -1.91 1.88 7.02
N LEU A 381 -0.92 1.99 6.13
CA LEU A 381 -0.90 2.93 5.01
C LEU A 381 -2.12 2.79 4.09
N LEU A 382 -2.57 1.56 3.85
CA LEU A 382 -3.66 1.29 2.92
C LEU A 382 -4.95 1.90 3.45
N HIS A 383 -5.40 1.46 4.64
CA HIS A 383 -6.68 1.86 5.21
C HIS A 383 -6.69 3.25 5.84
N GLU A 384 -5.55 3.75 6.33
CA GLU A 384 -5.46 5.06 6.99
C GLU A 384 -5.24 6.20 5.99
N ILE A 385 -4.57 5.95 4.87
CA ILE A 385 -4.18 7.00 3.90
C ILE A 385 -4.85 6.81 2.57
N GLU A 386 -4.50 5.76 1.82
CA GLU A 386 -4.88 5.60 0.41
C GLU A 386 -6.40 5.53 0.25
N ILE A 387 -7.04 4.57 0.94
CA ILE A 387 -8.52 4.48 1.00
C ILE A 387 -9.11 5.18 2.24
N GLY A 388 -8.25 5.80 3.05
CA GLY A 388 -8.61 6.57 4.24
C GLY A 388 -8.68 8.07 3.98
N GLU A 389 -7.71 8.82 4.51
CA GLU A 389 -7.72 10.29 4.46
C GLU A 389 -7.63 10.86 3.04
N TRP A 390 -6.89 10.22 2.12
CA TRP A 390 -6.80 10.69 0.74
C TRP A 390 -8.11 10.52 -0.02
N LYS A 391 -8.72 9.33 -0.01
CA LYS A 391 -10.06 9.10 -0.58
C LYS A 391 -11.07 10.13 -0.09
N ARG A 392 -11.05 10.44 1.22
CA ARG A 392 -11.95 11.41 1.83
C ARG A 392 -11.69 12.85 1.35
N LEU A 393 -10.43 13.25 1.26
CA LEU A 393 -10.04 14.58 0.77
C LEU A 393 -10.41 14.74 -0.72
N LEU A 394 -10.10 13.74 -1.55
CA LEU A 394 -10.47 13.69 -2.97
C LEU A 394 -11.98 13.79 -3.17
N LEU A 395 -12.76 13.04 -2.37
CA LEU A 395 -14.23 13.13 -2.41
C LEU A 395 -14.73 14.53 -2.05
N HIS A 396 -14.09 15.19 -1.08
CA HIS A 396 -14.45 16.55 -0.73
C HIS A 396 -14.09 17.56 -1.84
N PHE A 397 -12.96 17.40 -2.53
CA PHE A 397 -12.64 18.18 -3.73
C PHE A 397 -13.69 18.01 -4.83
N ILE A 398 -14.16 16.78 -5.07
CA ILE A 398 -15.23 16.52 -6.04
C ILE A 398 -16.53 17.21 -5.65
N ARG A 399 -16.93 17.16 -4.37
CA ARG A 399 -18.11 17.90 -3.86
C ARG A 399 -17.94 19.41 -4.04
N MET A 400 -16.74 19.95 -3.83
CA MET A 400 -16.44 21.36 -4.06
C MET A 400 -16.63 21.72 -5.54
N LEU A 401 -16.16 20.89 -6.48
CA LEU A 401 -16.37 21.11 -7.92
C LEU A 401 -17.86 21.12 -8.28
N TYR A 402 -18.64 20.17 -7.77
CA TYR A 402 -20.10 20.14 -7.97
C TYR A 402 -20.82 21.37 -7.40
N SER A 403 -20.28 22.00 -6.35
CA SER A 403 -20.88 23.21 -5.76
C SER A 403 -20.63 24.49 -6.57
N ARG A 404 -19.72 24.45 -7.55
CA ARG A 404 -19.50 25.57 -8.48
C ARG A 404 -20.60 25.55 -9.54
N GLU A 405 -20.96 26.70 -10.11
CA GLU A 405 -21.92 26.76 -11.21
C GLU A 405 -21.23 27.05 -12.56
N PRO A 406 -21.45 26.23 -13.61
CA PRO A 406 -22.12 24.92 -13.63
C PRO A 406 -21.21 23.78 -13.16
N GLY A 407 -21.64 22.98 -12.17
CA GLY A 407 -20.77 22.01 -11.48
C GLY A 407 -20.30 20.84 -12.33
N ASP A 408 -21.19 20.31 -13.16
CA ASP A 408 -20.90 19.17 -14.06
C ASP A 408 -19.76 19.47 -15.03
N VAL A 409 -19.61 20.73 -15.46
CA VAL A 409 -18.54 21.16 -16.35
C VAL A 409 -17.18 21.04 -15.67
N TRP A 410 -17.08 21.45 -14.41
CA TRP A 410 -15.82 21.40 -13.65
C TRP A 410 -15.42 19.96 -13.30
N VAL A 411 -16.39 19.12 -12.97
CA VAL A 411 -16.16 17.69 -12.72
C VAL A 411 -15.75 16.98 -14.01
N GLU A 412 -16.40 17.26 -15.14
CA GLU A 412 -16.01 16.65 -16.41
C GLU A 412 -14.63 17.16 -16.88
N GLN A 413 -14.30 18.43 -16.62
CA GLN A 413 -12.96 18.94 -16.88
C GLN A 413 -11.90 18.22 -16.04
N MET A 414 -12.18 17.94 -14.76
CA MET A 414 -11.30 17.14 -13.91
C MET A 414 -11.11 15.72 -14.47
N ASN A 415 -12.20 15.04 -14.83
CA ASN A 415 -12.16 13.71 -15.44
C ASN A 415 -11.36 13.71 -16.76
N ALA A 416 -11.56 14.73 -17.61
CA ALA A 416 -10.82 14.88 -18.85
C ALA A 416 -9.31 15.03 -18.63
N ARG A 417 -8.91 15.79 -17.60
CA ARG A 417 -7.49 15.94 -17.21
C ARG A 417 -6.91 14.62 -16.72
N PHE A 418 -7.60 13.87 -15.86
CA PHE A 418 -7.14 12.54 -15.43
C PHE A 418 -6.99 11.57 -16.61
N ARG A 419 -7.91 11.58 -17.59
CA ARG A 419 -7.80 10.75 -18.81
C ARG A 419 -6.61 11.13 -19.70
N ALA A 420 -6.17 12.38 -19.66
CA ALA A 420 -5.05 12.90 -20.45
C ALA A 420 -3.68 12.71 -19.78
N ILE A 421 -3.63 12.15 -18.57
CA ILE A 421 -2.37 11.81 -17.91
C ILE A 421 -1.67 10.65 -18.65
N PRO A 422 -0.39 10.82 -19.03
CA PRO A 422 0.37 9.75 -19.67
C PRO A 422 0.67 8.61 -18.69
N ILE A 423 0.70 7.37 -19.18
CA ILE A 423 1.11 6.21 -18.38
C ILE A 423 2.61 6.24 -18.09
N PHE A 424 3.02 5.70 -16.94
CA PHE A 424 4.44 5.64 -16.56
C PHE A 424 4.82 4.29 -15.94
N GLY A 425 6.03 3.83 -16.27
CA GLY A 425 6.55 2.55 -15.80
C GLY A 425 5.77 1.34 -16.36
N LYS A 426 6.04 0.16 -15.80
CA LYS A 426 5.27 -1.05 -16.12
C LYS A 426 3.91 -1.01 -15.41
N ASP A 427 3.94 -0.69 -14.12
CA ASP A 427 2.80 -0.76 -13.19
C ASP A 427 2.75 0.44 -12.21
N THR A 428 3.45 1.55 -12.52
CA THR A 428 3.57 2.70 -11.61
C THR A 428 2.43 3.69 -11.76
N ILE A 429 2.24 4.29 -12.95
CA ILE A 429 1.05 5.07 -13.29
C ILE A 429 0.33 4.34 -14.40
N ARG A 430 -0.81 3.74 -14.06
CA ARG A 430 -1.66 3.03 -15.02
C ARG A 430 -2.64 4.00 -15.69
N ARG A 431 -3.33 3.51 -16.71
CA ARG A 431 -4.40 4.26 -17.35
C ARG A 431 -5.49 4.50 -16.31
N LEU A 432 -5.75 5.77 -16.01
CA LEU A 432 -6.74 6.17 -15.01
C LEU A 432 -8.17 5.92 -15.52
N PRO A 433 -9.14 5.70 -14.62
CA PRO A 433 -10.54 5.49 -14.96
C PRO A 433 -11.12 6.64 -15.79
N GLN A 434 -12.10 6.34 -16.65
CA GLN A 434 -12.77 7.38 -17.45
C GLN A 434 -13.52 8.39 -16.59
N ASN A 435 -14.06 7.95 -15.45
CA ASN A 435 -14.80 8.77 -14.50
C ASN A 435 -14.25 8.57 -13.08
N VAL A 436 -13.24 9.37 -12.73
CA VAL A 436 -12.64 9.36 -11.39
C VAL A 436 -13.63 9.89 -10.34
N ALA A 437 -14.46 10.86 -10.71
CA ALA A 437 -15.47 11.44 -9.82
C ALA A 437 -16.50 10.43 -9.31
N GLY A 438 -16.80 9.40 -10.11
CA GLY A 438 -17.71 8.32 -9.73
C GLY A 438 -17.14 7.37 -8.67
N MET A 439 -15.81 7.31 -8.52
CA MET A 439 -15.10 6.43 -7.57
C MET A 439 -15.53 4.94 -7.59
N LYS A 440 -16.07 4.47 -8.70
CA LYS A 440 -16.56 3.10 -8.84
C LYS A 440 -15.40 2.13 -9.10
N ARG A 441 -15.41 0.99 -8.40
CA ARG A 441 -14.48 -0.14 -8.60
C ARG A 441 -12.99 0.24 -8.54
N LEU A 442 -12.64 1.22 -7.70
CA LEU A 442 -11.24 1.63 -7.47
C LEU A 442 -10.60 0.81 -6.36
N ALA A 443 -9.46 0.19 -6.66
CA ALA A 443 -8.62 -0.45 -5.65
C ALA A 443 -7.70 0.59 -4.97
N ALA A 444 -7.10 0.25 -3.83
CA ALA A 444 -6.18 1.15 -3.10
C ALA A 444 -5.04 1.71 -3.98
N ARG A 445 -4.47 0.85 -4.84
CA ARG A 445 -3.45 1.24 -5.84
C ARG A 445 -3.93 2.31 -6.83
N ASP A 446 -5.23 2.39 -7.12
CA ASP A 446 -5.75 3.41 -8.04
C ASP A 446 -5.85 4.77 -7.33
N TYR A 447 -6.15 4.77 -6.02
CA TYR A 447 -6.09 5.98 -5.19
C TYR A 447 -4.67 6.54 -5.07
N GLU A 448 -3.66 5.67 -4.98
CA GLU A 448 -2.24 6.06 -5.07
C GLU A 448 -1.94 6.76 -6.41
N ASP A 449 -2.23 6.11 -7.53
CA ASP A 449 -1.98 6.68 -8.88
C ASP A 449 -2.67 8.05 -9.02
N ILE A 450 -3.90 8.19 -8.49
CA ILE A 450 -4.64 9.45 -8.49
C ILE A 450 -3.94 10.52 -7.64
N LEU A 451 -3.46 10.21 -6.43
CA LEU A 451 -2.73 11.16 -5.58
C LEU A 451 -1.48 11.68 -6.29
N GLN A 452 -0.70 10.77 -6.87
CA GLN A 452 0.59 11.07 -7.50
C GLN A 452 0.51 12.05 -8.68
N VAL A 453 -0.67 12.21 -9.29
CA VAL A 453 -0.89 13.11 -10.43
C VAL A 453 -1.86 14.26 -10.14
N SER A 454 -2.46 14.27 -8.95
CA SER A 454 -3.51 15.22 -8.59
C SER A 454 -3.07 16.68 -8.59
N ILE A 455 -1.79 16.97 -8.34
CA ILE A 455 -1.27 18.35 -8.31
C ILE A 455 -1.54 19.04 -9.65
N THR A 456 -1.19 18.39 -10.76
CA THR A 456 -1.33 18.96 -12.12
C THR A 456 -2.80 18.98 -12.57
N VAL A 457 -3.58 17.98 -12.13
CA VAL A 457 -5.00 17.87 -12.48
C VAL A 457 -5.82 18.97 -11.82
N PHE A 458 -5.60 19.23 -10.52
CA PHE A 458 -6.38 20.20 -9.75
C PHE A 458 -5.90 21.65 -9.87
N GLU A 459 -4.75 21.90 -10.51
CA GLU A 459 -4.26 23.26 -10.77
C GLU A 459 -5.32 24.11 -11.49
N ASP A 460 -5.69 25.24 -10.87
CA ASP A 460 -6.70 26.20 -11.32
C ASP A 460 -8.14 25.68 -11.46
N LEU A 461 -8.44 24.45 -10.99
CA LEU A 461 -9.82 23.93 -10.98
C LEU A 461 -10.73 24.56 -9.92
N PHE A 462 -10.22 25.43 -9.04
CA PHE A 462 -10.99 26.09 -7.99
C PHE A 462 -10.87 27.62 -8.03
N GLY A 463 -10.41 28.17 -9.17
CA GLY A 463 -10.12 29.60 -9.31
C GLY A 463 -8.80 30.00 -8.64
N THR A 464 -8.29 31.18 -9.01
CA THR A 464 -6.97 31.67 -8.59
C THR A 464 -6.85 31.91 -7.09
N GLU A 465 -7.96 32.19 -6.40
CA GLU A 465 -8.00 32.42 -4.95
C GLU A 465 -7.66 31.15 -4.14
N HIS A 466 -8.05 29.97 -4.62
CA HIS A 466 -7.92 28.71 -3.87
C HIS A 466 -6.91 27.74 -4.48
N SER A 467 -6.56 27.91 -5.76
CA SER A 467 -5.68 27.02 -6.54
C SER A 467 -4.35 26.76 -5.82
N GLU A 468 -3.67 27.81 -5.36
CA GLU A 468 -2.38 27.68 -4.67
C GLU A 468 -2.49 26.88 -3.36
N ALA A 469 -3.50 27.17 -2.54
CA ALA A 469 -3.65 26.49 -1.26
C ALA A 469 -4.05 25.01 -1.42
N ILE A 470 -4.89 24.69 -2.41
CA ILE A 470 -5.29 23.30 -2.71
C ILE A 470 -4.13 22.50 -3.30
N THR A 471 -3.42 23.05 -4.29
CA THR A 471 -2.25 22.39 -4.89
C THR A 471 -1.13 22.21 -3.87
N LYS A 472 -0.92 23.17 -2.96
CA LYS A 472 0.00 23.05 -1.82
C LYS A 472 -0.41 21.94 -0.85
N LEU A 473 -1.69 21.81 -0.52
CA LEU A 473 -2.18 20.72 0.33
C LEU A 473 -1.94 19.36 -0.33
N ILE A 474 -2.24 19.23 -1.63
CA ILE A 474 -2.00 17.99 -2.39
C ILE A 474 -0.50 17.68 -2.46
N TYR A 475 0.35 18.70 -2.65
CA TYR A 475 1.81 18.54 -2.64
C TYR A 475 2.30 17.96 -1.32
N VAL A 476 1.89 18.55 -0.19
CA VAL A 476 2.30 18.07 1.14
C VAL A 476 1.76 16.66 1.41
N MET A 477 0.53 16.35 0.98
CA MET A 477 -0.04 15.01 1.09
C MET A 477 0.75 13.98 0.28
N ALA A 478 1.12 14.31 -0.96
CA ALA A 478 1.92 13.43 -1.83
C ALA A 478 3.34 13.24 -1.27
N GLU A 479 3.95 14.28 -0.72
CA GLU A 479 5.24 14.20 -0.03
C GLU A 479 5.17 13.31 1.22
N TRP A 480 4.16 13.52 2.07
CA TRP A 480 3.94 12.71 3.26
C TRP A 480 3.74 11.23 2.89
N HIS A 481 2.91 10.94 1.89
CA HIS A 481 2.64 9.58 1.40
C HIS A 481 3.90 8.91 0.85
N CYS A 482 4.70 9.63 0.05
CA CYS A 482 5.97 9.11 -0.48
C CYS A 482 6.95 8.73 0.63
N LEU A 483 7.09 9.60 1.65
CA LEU A 483 7.96 9.35 2.81
C LEU A 483 7.47 8.17 3.63
N ALA A 484 6.18 8.12 3.99
CA ALA A 484 5.60 7.04 4.79
C ALA A 484 5.69 5.65 4.10
N LYS A 485 5.84 5.65 2.77
CA LYS A 485 5.94 4.44 1.93
C LYS A 485 7.38 4.00 1.66
N LEU A 486 8.40 4.74 2.08
CA LEU A 486 9.79 4.34 1.90
C LEU A 486 10.03 2.96 2.53
N ARG A 487 10.84 2.16 1.85
CA ARG A 487 11.25 0.79 2.22
C ARG A 487 12.58 0.77 2.95
N LEU A 488 13.24 1.91 3.05
CA LEU A 488 14.44 2.08 3.85
C LEU A 488 14.48 3.54 4.28
N HIS A 489 14.47 3.75 5.59
CA HIS A 489 14.57 5.06 6.20
C HIS A 489 15.93 5.24 6.86
N SER A 490 16.43 6.48 6.86
CA SER A 490 17.45 6.92 7.82
C SER A 490 16.83 7.84 8.88
N ASP A 491 17.58 8.14 9.94
CA ASP A 491 17.18 9.13 10.95
C ASP A 491 16.73 10.46 10.33
N SER A 492 17.46 10.95 9.33
CA SER A 492 17.14 12.19 8.62
C SER A 492 15.81 12.12 7.87
N THR A 493 15.53 11.00 7.18
CA THR A 493 14.24 10.83 6.47
C THR A 493 13.05 10.73 7.42
N LEU A 494 13.25 10.16 8.61
CA LEU A 494 12.20 10.06 9.63
C LEU A 494 11.92 11.41 10.29
N LYS A 495 12.98 12.19 10.57
CA LYS A 495 12.83 13.57 11.04
C LYS A 495 12.10 14.44 10.00
N HIS A 496 12.38 14.22 8.72
CA HIS A 496 11.63 14.89 7.65
C HIS A 496 10.16 14.46 7.62
N LEU A 497 9.85 13.17 7.80
CA LEU A 497 8.47 12.70 7.89
C LEU A 497 7.72 13.35 9.07
N ASP A 498 8.34 13.51 10.24
CA ASP A 498 7.75 14.26 11.36
C ASP A 498 7.46 15.72 10.98
N THR A 499 8.41 16.38 10.33
CA THR A 499 8.28 17.77 9.86
C THR A 499 7.13 17.91 8.87
N VAL A 500 7.06 17.03 7.87
CA VAL A 500 5.98 17.03 6.88
C VAL A 500 4.64 16.69 7.53
N THR A 501 4.60 15.87 8.60
CA THR A 501 3.37 15.60 9.36
C THR A 501 2.84 16.86 10.06
N THR A 502 3.72 17.64 10.69
CA THR A 502 3.38 18.96 11.28
C THR A 502 2.81 19.91 10.23
N VAL A 503 3.50 19.99 9.10
CA VAL A 503 3.07 20.82 7.97
C VAL A 503 1.71 20.37 7.44
N LEU A 504 1.51 19.06 7.26
CA LEU A 504 0.28 18.50 6.76
C LEU A 504 -0.91 18.80 7.67
N GLY A 505 -0.74 18.64 8.99
CA GLY A 505 -1.75 19.01 9.96
C GLY A 505 -2.16 20.49 9.85
N LYS A 506 -1.18 21.39 9.63
CA LYS A 506 -1.43 22.83 9.42
C LYS A 506 -2.22 23.08 8.14
N GLU A 507 -1.83 22.49 7.02
CA GLU A 507 -2.54 22.69 5.74
C GLU A 507 -3.95 22.08 5.75
N LEU A 508 -4.15 20.94 6.43
CA LEU A 508 -5.47 20.32 6.62
C LEU A 508 -6.40 21.17 7.47
N ARG A 509 -5.89 21.77 8.57
CA ARG A 509 -6.66 22.74 9.37
C ARG A 509 -7.02 23.98 8.55
N ASN A 510 -6.04 24.56 7.85
CA ASN A 510 -6.28 25.70 6.96
C ASN A 510 -7.36 25.38 5.89
N PHE A 511 -7.31 24.18 5.30
CA PHE A 511 -8.32 23.74 4.36
C PHE A 511 -9.70 23.59 5.02
N ALA A 512 -9.78 22.90 6.15
CA ALA A 512 -11.04 22.65 6.87
C ALA A 512 -11.69 23.95 7.36
N ASP A 513 -10.89 24.90 7.86
CA ASP A 513 -11.38 26.11 8.54
C ASP A 513 -11.58 27.29 7.58
N LYS A 514 -10.79 27.40 6.49
CA LYS A 514 -10.81 28.58 5.61
C LYS A 514 -11.22 28.32 4.16
N ILE A 515 -10.93 27.13 3.61
CA ILE A 515 -11.13 26.86 2.17
C ILE A 515 -12.42 26.10 1.93
N ALA A 516 -12.57 24.92 2.53
CA ALA A 516 -13.75 24.07 2.40
C ALA A 516 -15.08 24.80 2.72
N PRO A 517 -15.17 25.66 3.75
CA PRO A 517 -16.40 26.39 4.06
C PRO A 517 -16.84 27.42 3.01
N SER A 518 -15.93 27.84 2.11
CA SER A 518 -16.24 28.76 1.01
C SER A 518 -17.08 28.11 -0.11
N PHE A 519 -17.29 26.79 -0.03
CA PHE A 519 -18.05 26.01 -1.00
C PHE A 519 -19.29 25.40 -0.34
N ASN A 520 -20.45 25.52 -0.99
CA ASN A 520 -21.70 24.92 -0.49
C ASN A 520 -21.76 23.42 -0.87
N THR A 521 -20.91 22.62 -0.23
CA THR A 521 -20.76 21.20 -0.53
C THR A 521 -21.93 20.37 -0.02
N LYS A 522 -22.51 19.55 -0.90
CA LYS A 522 -23.59 18.61 -0.59
C LYS A 522 -23.17 17.17 -0.88
N GLU A 523 -23.97 16.22 -0.42
CA GLU A 523 -23.87 14.81 -0.83
C GLU A 523 -23.89 14.70 -2.35
N THR A 524 -23.07 13.79 -2.89
CA THR A 524 -23.13 13.43 -4.32
C THR A 524 -24.41 12.66 -4.60
N VAL A 525 -24.79 12.53 -5.89
CA VAL A 525 -25.97 11.75 -6.29
C VAL A 525 -25.88 10.31 -5.75
N SER A 526 -24.72 9.66 -5.90
CA SER A 526 -24.48 8.32 -5.37
C SER A 526 -24.71 8.24 -3.85
N GLU A 527 -24.23 9.22 -3.08
CA GLU A 527 -24.44 9.26 -1.62
C GLU A 527 -25.92 9.46 -1.26
N THR A 528 -26.64 10.31 -1.99
CA THR A 528 -28.08 10.49 -1.76
C THR A 528 -28.88 9.24 -2.05
N THR A 529 -28.52 8.51 -3.11
CA THR A 529 -29.16 7.24 -3.48
C THR A 529 -28.83 6.13 -2.47
N ALA A 530 -27.57 6.02 -2.03
CA ALA A 530 -27.17 5.05 -1.00
C ALA A 530 -27.91 5.29 0.32
N ARG A 531 -27.99 6.55 0.77
CA ARG A 531 -28.75 6.93 1.97
C ARG A 531 -30.25 6.62 1.84
N ALA A 532 -30.84 6.85 0.67
CA ALA A 532 -32.23 6.50 0.41
C ALA A 532 -32.45 4.98 0.53
N ARG A 533 -31.60 4.17 -0.11
CA ARG A 533 -31.64 2.69 -0.03
C ARG A 533 -31.48 2.17 1.40
N GLN A 534 -30.54 2.73 2.17
CA GLN A 534 -30.32 2.29 3.55
C GLN A 534 -31.50 2.63 4.47
N ARG A 535 -32.15 3.78 4.25
CA ARG A 535 -33.39 4.13 4.96
C ARG A 535 -34.57 3.26 4.55
N GLU A 536 -34.65 2.87 3.28
CA GLU A 536 -35.66 1.90 2.83
C GLU A 536 -35.44 0.52 3.47
N LYS A 537 -34.18 0.07 3.60
CA LYS A 537 -33.84 -1.15 4.36
C LYS A 537 -34.25 -1.03 5.83
N ASN A 538 -33.93 0.09 6.49
CA ASN A 538 -34.25 0.30 7.92
C ASN A 538 -35.76 0.55 8.16
N GLN A 539 -36.49 1.13 7.20
CA GLN A 539 -37.95 1.34 7.28
C GLN A 539 -38.75 0.03 7.10
N LYS A 540 -38.21 -0.98 6.41
CA LYS A 540 -38.86 -2.31 6.38
C LYS A 540 -38.92 -2.98 7.76
N THR A 541 -38.09 -2.53 8.71
CA THR A 541 -38.03 -3.02 10.10
C THR A 541 -38.94 -2.28 11.10
N LEU A 542 -39.46 -1.10 10.75
CA LEU A 542 -40.32 -0.28 11.61
C LEU A 542 -41.60 0.11 10.85
N PHE A 543 -42.76 -0.40 11.30
CA PHE A 543 -44.08 -0.05 10.75
C PHE A 543 -44.41 1.43 11.00
N GLY A 544 -43.94 2.31 10.11
CA GLY A 544 -44.25 3.74 10.16
C GLY A 544 -43.86 4.46 8.87
N GLN A 545 -44.85 4.79 8.03
CA GLN A 545 -44.65 5.60 6.83
C GLN A 545 -44.46 7.07 7.21
N VAL A 546 -43.22 7.54 7.20
CA VAL A 546 -42.91 8.98 7.10
C VAL A 546 -42.39 9.26 5.69
N LEU A 547 -43.06 10.15 4.96
CA LEU A 547 -42.66 10.60 3.62
C LEU A 547 -41.26 11.24 3.68
N ALA A 548 -40.28 10.57 3.07
CA ALA A 548 -38.88 10.98 3.10
C ALA A 548 -38.58 12.14 2.12
N SER A 549 -37.77 13.10 2.55
CA SER A 549 -37.17 14.11 1.68
C SER A 549 -35.97 13.51 0.91
N SER A 550 -36.01 13.60 -0.42
CA SER A 550 -34.93 13.19 -1.34
C SER A 550 -33.78 14.21 -1.44
N ALA A 551 -33.79 15.29 -0.65
CA ALA A 551 -32.82 16.37 -0.77
C ALA A 551 -31.41 15.96 -0.29
N ALA A 552 -30.39 16.37 -1.05
CA ALA A 552 -28.98 16.19 -0.69
C ALA A 552 -28.62 16.98 0.58
N ARG A 553 -27.99 16.32 1.56
CA ARG A 553 -27.53 16.98 2.80
C ARG A 553 -26.24 17.77 2.57
N VAL A 554 -26.06 18.85 3.31
CA VAL A 554 -24.78 19.59 3.36
C VAL A 554 -23.71 18.71 4.02
N LYS A 555 -22.50 18.68 3.45
CA LYS A 555 -21.37 17.89 3.94
C LYS A 555 -20.17 18.77 4.21
N LYS A 556 -19.80 18.92 5.49
CA LYS A 556 -18.58 19.63 5.91
C LYS A 556 -17.37 18.69 5.94
N TYR A 557 -16.19 19.24 5.67
CA TYR A 557 -14.94 18.55 5.97
C TYR A 557 -14.62 18.72 7.46
N THR A 558 -14.28 17.62 8.12
CA THR A 558 -14.01 17.57 9.59
C THR A 558 -12.60 17.02 9.84
N LEU A 559 -12.10 16.97 11.08
CA LEU A 559 -10.74 16.47 11.38
C LEU A 559 -10.69 15.61 12.66
N ASP A 560 -11.75 14.84 12.92
CA ASP A 560 -12.01 14.11 14.18
C ASP A 560 -11.97 12.57 14.07
N ARG A 561 -11.29 12.03 13.05
CA ARG A 561 -11.27 10.57 12.77
C ARG A 561 -9.95 9.92 13.18
N TYR A 562 -10.03 8.66 13.58
CA TYR A 562 -8.85 7.85 13.89
C TYR A 562 -7.82 7.81 12.74
N LYS A 563 -8.27 7.66 11.49
CA LYS A 563 -7.38 7.54 10.33
C LYS A 563 -6.43 8.74 10.23
N LEU A 564 -6.95 9.97 10.37
CA LEU A 564 -6.16 11.20 10.48
C LEU A 564 -5.20 11.18 11.70
N HIS A 565 -5.68 10.73 12.86
CA HIS A 565 -4.82 10.64 14.04
C HIS A 565 -3.62 9.70 13.81
N ALA A 566 -3.81 8.58 13.11
CA ALA A 566 -2.78 7.58 12.91
C ALA A 566 -1.55 8.09 12.12
N LEU A 567 -1.68 9.13 11.30
CA LEU A 567 -0.58 9.74 10.54
C LEU A 567 0.58 10.18 11.45
N GLY A 568 0.27 10.67 12.66
CA GLY A 568 1.27 11.10 13.63
C GLY A 568 2.09 9.97 14.27
N ASP A 569 1.71 8.70 14.06
CA ASP A 569 2.36 7.56 14.70
C ASP A 569 3.32 6.81 13.76
N TYR A 570 3.39 7.18 12.47
CA TYR A 570 4.20 6.48 11.47
C TYR A 570 5.68 6.46 11.82
N THR A 571 6.27 7.60 12.15
CA THR A 571 7.69 7.69 12.49
C THR A 571 8.05 6.80 13.68
N SER A 572 7.26 6.88 14.77
CA SER A 572 7.49 6.07 15.97
C SER A 572 7.34 4.57 15.69
N THR A 573 6.36 4.20 14.86
CA THR A 573 6.13 2.81 14.46
C THR A 573 7.28 2.30 13.59
N ILE A 574 7.76 3.11 12.64
CA ILE A 574 8.87 2.72 11.75
C ILE A 574 10.17 2.52 12.53
N ARG A 575 10.48 3.38 13.51
CA ARG A 575 11.63 3.20 14.40
C ARG A 575 11.53 1.88 15.17
N ARG A 576 10.34 1.57 15.68
CA ARG A 576 10.09 0.38 16.51
C ARG A 576 10.07 -0.93 15.72
N LEU A 577 9.48 -0.94 14.53
CA LEU A 577 9.11 -2.17 13.80
C LEU A 577 9.77 -2.31 12.41
N GLY A 578 10.50 -1.30 11.94
CA GLY A 578 10.95 -1.23 10.55
C GLY A 578 9.88 -0.61 9.63
N THR A 579 10.08 -0.64 8.32
CA THR A 579 9.23 0.12 7.39
C THR A 579 7.85 -0.51 7.13
N THR A 580 6.90 0.32 6.70
CA THR A 580 5.47 -0.03 6.56
C THR A 580 5.19 -1.20 5.60
N ASP A 581 6.03 -1.39 4.58
CA ASP A 581 5.92 -2.53 3.66
C ASP A 581 6.21 -3.90 4.32
N SER A 582 6.74 -3.92 5.55
CA SER A 582 6.98 -5.15 6.32
C SER A 582 5.73 -5.70 7.02
N TYR A 583 4.73 -4.84 7.28
CA TYR A 583 3.54 -5.17 8.06
C TYR A 583 2.24 -4.58 7.47
N SER A 584 2.28 -4.02 6.26
CA SER A 584 1.08 -3.49 5.59
C SER A 584 0.00 -4.56 5.40
N THR A 585 -1.26 -4.16 5.49
CA THR A 585 -2.42 -5.01 5.19
C THR A 585 -2.51 -5.41 3.70
N TYR A 586 -1.78 -4.74 2.79
CA TYR A 586 -1.62 -5.19 1.41
C TYR A 586 -1.13 -6.64 1.30
N ILE A 587 -0.31 -7.09 2.26
CA ILE A 587 0.17 -8.48 2.33
C ILE A 587 -0.99 -9.44 2.62
N GLY A 588 -1.91 -9.06 3.52
CA GLY A 588 -3.14 -9.80 3.81
C GLY A 588 -4.10 -9.80 2.61
N GLU A 589 -4.31 -8.65 1.98
CA GLU A 589 -5.17 -8.53 0.80
C GLU A 589 -4.65 -9.38 -0.39
N ALA A 590 -3.33 -9.40 -0.61
CA ALA A 590 -2.72 -10.27 -1.61
C ALA A 590 -3.01 -11.75 -1.34
N ARG A 591 -3.06 -12.17 -0.07
CA ARG A 591 -3.49 -13.52 0.33
C ARG A 591 -4.98 -13.75 0.10
N HIS A 592 -5.84 -12.76 0.32
CA HIS A 592 -7.27 -12.86 -0.01
C HIS A 592 -7.50 -13.17 -1.49
N ARG A 593 -6.69 -12.62 -2.40
CA ARG A 593 -6.79 -12.97 -3.83
C ARG A 593 -6.55 -14.46 -4.07
N ILE A 594 -5.58 -15.07 -3.38
CA ILE A 594 -5.34 -16.53 -3.43
C ILE A 594 -6.54 -17.28 -2.85
N LYS A 595 -7.13 -16.82 -1.75
CA LYS A 595 -8.34 -17.42 -1.16
C LYS A 595 -9.54 -17.39 -2.08
N LYS A 596 -9.77 -16.26 -2.75
CA LYS A 596 -10.83 -16.11 -3.76
C LYS A 596 -10.60 -17.08 -4.93
N GLN A 597 -9.35 -17.25 -5.39
CA GLN A 597 -9.01 -18.23 -6.42
C GLN A 597 -9.24 -19.68 -5.94
N ASP A 598 -8.84 -20.02 -4.71
CA ASP A 598 -9.07 -21.34 -4.12
C ASP A 598 -10.57 -21.62 -3.96
N TYR A 599 -11.35 -20.64 -3.51
CA TYR A 599 -12.81 -20.76 -3.39
C TYR A 599 -13.47 -21.06 -4.74
N ARG A 600 -13.05 -20.40 -5.82
CA ARG A 600 -13.55 -20.66 -7.20
C ARG A 600 -13.34 -22.12 -7.64
N LYS A 601 -12.34 -22.82 -7.07
CA LYS A 601 -12.07 -24.24 -7.35
C LYS A 601 -12.93 -25.20 -6.52
N THR A 602 -13.71 -24.71 -5.55
CA THR A 602 -14.59 -25.54 -4.71
C THR A 602 -15.98 -25.72 -5.33
N ASN A 603 -16.75 -26.70 -4.84
CA ASN A 603 -18.18 -26.81 -5.19
C ASN A 603 -19.09 -25.83 -4.39
N LYS A 604 -18.49 -24.89 -3.65
CA LYS A 604 -19.15 -23.87 -2.80
C LYS A 604 -19.93 -24.40 -1.58
N ARG A 605 -20.07 -25.73 -1.39
CA ARG A 605 -20.64 -26.35 -0.18
C ARG A 605 -19.54 -26.69 0.82
N LYS A 606 -19.68 -26.33 2.10
CA LYS A 606 -18.62 -26.57 3.13
C LYS A 606 -17.22 -26.15 2.62
N PHE A 607 -17.15 -25.03 1.90
CA PHE A 607 -16.00 -24.64 1.09
C PHE A 607 -14.69 -24.51 1.90
N LYS A 608 -14.77 -24.13 3.18
CA LYS A 608 -13.62 -24.01 4.09
C LYS A 608 -12.82 -25.33 4.14
N LEU A 609 -13.51 -26.45 4.28
CA LEU A 609 -12.89 -27.80 4.32
C LEU A 609 -12.23 -28.17 2.98
N GLN A 610 -12.86 -27.84 1.86
CA GLN A 610 -12.29 -28.10 0.53
C GLN A 610 -11.04 -27.26 0.26
N MET A 611 -11.03 -26.01 0.70
CA MET A 611 -9.85 -25.14 0.61
C MET A 611 -8.69 -25.69 1.44
N MET A 612 -8.95 -26.17 2.66
CA MET A 612 -7.94 -26.82 3.52
C MET A 612 -7.35 -28.08 2.87
N ALA A 613 -8.22 -28.94 2.32
CA ALA A 613 -7.80 -30.17 1.64
C ALA A 613 -6.98 -29.88 0.37
N THR A 614 -7.36 -28.86 -0.41
CA THR A 614 -6.66 -28.47 -1.64
C THR A 614 -5.26 -27.94 -1.37
N LYS A 615 -5.09 -27.13 -0.31
CA LYS A 615 -3.77 -26.65 0.10
C LYS A 615 -2.87 -27.78 0.58
N SER A 616 -3.42 -28.78 1.27
CA SER A 616 -2.66 -29.95 1.72
C SER A 616 -2.10 -30.81 0.57
N ARG A 617 -2.70 -30.71 -0.63
CA ARG A 617 -2.29 -31.48 -1.82
C ARG A 617 -1.25 -30.77 -2.68
N HIS A 618 -1.22 -29.44 -2.70
CA HIS A 618 -0.30 -28.67 -3.56
C HIS A 618 1.20 -28.94 -3.26
N PRO A 619 1.67 -28.97 -2.00
CA PRO A 619 3.06 -29.31 -1.68
C PRO A 619 3.39 -30.76 -2.05
N ALA A 620 2.46 -31.70 -1.84
CA ALA A 620 2.63 -33.10 -2.21
C ALA A 620 2.76 -33.27 -3.73
N ILE A 621 1.91 -32.58 -4.51
CA ILE A 621 1.99 -32.56 -5.98
C ILE A 621 3.30 -31.92 -6.44
N SER A 622 3.70 -30.81 -5.83
CA SER A 622 4.97 -30.12 -6.18
C SER A 622 6.20 -30.98 -5.85
N GLN A 623 6.16 -31.75 -4.76
CA GLN A 623 7.22 -32.72 -4.41
C GLN A 623 7.21 -33.92 -5.35
N ILE A 624 6.04 -34.43 -5.74
CA ILE A 624 5.90 -35.50 -6.75
C ILE A 624 6.46 -35.02 -8.08
N ASP A 625 6.10 -33.82 -8.54
CA ASP A 625 6.64 -33.21 -9.76
C ASP A 625 8.17 -33.04 -9.68
N ALA A 626 8.69 -32.53 -8.56
CA ALA A 626 10.12 -32.38 -8.35
C ALA A 626 10.86 -33.74 -8.34
N SER A 627 10.23 -34.79 -7.83
CA SER A 627 10.79 -36.16 -7.79
C SER A 627 10.65 -36.92 -9.12
N ALA A 628 9.61 -36.62 -9.92
CA ALA A 628 9.37 -37.21 -11.22
C ALA A 628 10.30 -36.62 -12.30
N ILE A 629 10.75 -35.37 -12.13
CA ILE A 629 11.66 -34.67 -13.05
C ILE A 629 13.12 -34.93 -12.63
N GLY A 630 13.48 -36.20 -12.40
CA GLY A 630 14.87 -36.66 -12.25
C GLY A 630 15.66 -36.68 -13.58
N GLY A 631 15.11 -36.13 -14.67
CA GLY A 631 15.77 -36.04 -15.97
C GLY A 631 15.31 -34.80 -16.72
N HIS A 632 16.26 -33.86 -16.95
CA HIS A 632 16.23 -32.80 -17.96
C HIS A 632 14.86 -32.18 -18.30
N ARG A 633 14.52 -31.07 -17.64
CA ARG A 633 13.68 -30.04 -18.29
C ARG A 633 14.60 -29.08 -19.07
N PRO A 634 14.41 -28.88 -20.39
CA PRO A 634 14.68 -27.59 -20.98
C PRO A 634 13.67 -26.61 -20.36
N GLY A 635 14.17 -25.48 -19.85
CA GLY A 635 13.31 -24.44 -19.29
C GLY A 635 12.25 -24.03 -20.31
N HIS A 636 10.99 -24.36 -20.01
CA HIS A 636 9.85 -23.75 -20.67
C HIS A 636 9.83 -22.30 -20.18
N THR A 637 10.37 -21.42 -21.00
CA THR A 637 10.24 -19.98 -20.86
C THR A 637 8.78 -19.63 -21.06
N ASP A 638 8.09 -19.35 -19.97
CA ASP A 638 6.86 -18.56 -20.01
C ASP A 638 7.16 -17.29 -20.81
N GLY A 639 6.31 -16.96 -21.78
CA GLY A 639 6.49 -15.89 -22.78
C GLY A 639 6.57 -14.46 -22.24
N THR A 640 6.96 -14.28 -20.99
CA THR A 640 7.51 -13.02 -20.51
C THR A 640 9.00 -13.00 -20.85
N ASN A 641 9.47 -11.99 -21.59
CA ASN A 641 10.89 -11.70 -21.79
C ASN A 641 11.58 -11.31 -20.47
N ASN A 642 11.53 -12.18 -19.46
CA ASN A 642 12.33 -12.15 -18.25
C ASN A 642 13.61 -12.95 -18.52
N GLU A 643 14.44 -12.48 -19.45
CA GLU A 643 15.86 -12.77 -19.29
C GLU A 643 16.27 -12.28 -17.89
N PRO A 644 17.01 -13.09 -17.12
CA PRO A 644 17.50 -12.68 -15.80
C PRO A 644 18.20 -11.33 -15.95
N LEU A 645 17.87 -10.38 -15.07
CA LEU A 645 18.54 -9.08 -14.99
C LEU A 645 20.05 -9.32 -15.09
N VAL A 646 20.67 -8.93 -16.20
CA VAL A 646 22.12 -9.02 -16.34
C VAL A 646 22.69 -7.91 -15.47
N PRO A 647 23.19 -8.19 -14.24
CA PRO A 647 23.26 -7.17 -13.19
C PRO A 647 24.31 -6.10 -13.45
N HIS A 648 25.11 -6.20 -14.50
CA HIS A 648 26.22 -5.29 -14.82
C HIS A 648 25.95 -4.38 -16.04
N LEU A 649 24.90 -4.64 -16.83
CA LEU A 649 24.59 -3.82 -18.00
C LEU A 649 23.74 -2.60 -17.60
N ARG A 650 24.22 -1.40 -17.93
CA ARG A 650 23.51 -0.13 -17.67
C ARG A 650 22.20 -0.04 -18.45
N TYR A 651 22.21 -0.50 -19.69
CA TYR A 651 21.05 -0.57 -20.56
C TYR A 651 21.14 -1.83 -21.44
N ASP A 652 20.00 -2.20 -22.01
CA ASP A 652 19.89 -3.26 -23.00
C ASP A 652 19.05 -2.79 -24.19
N ILE A 653 19.58 -3.00 -25.39
CA ILE A 653 18.98 -2.71 -26.68
C ILE A 653 19.21 -3.93 -27.56
N SER A 654 18.18 -4.33 -28.31
CA SER A 654 18.22 -5.54 -29.14
C SER A 654 19.48 -5.61 -30.00
N LYS A 655 20.12 -6.79 -30.01
CA LYS A 655 21.25 -7.08 -30.90
C LYS A 655 20.82 -7.29 -32.34
N ARG A 656 19.53 -7.60 -32.57
CA ARG A 656 19.00 -7.87 -33.90
C ARG A 656 18.92 -6.59 -34.73
N ALA A 657 19.11 -6.74 -36.04
CA ALA A 657 19.19 -5.66 -37.02
C ALA A 657 17.95 -5.64 -37.94
N ASP A 658 16.78 -5.98 -37.39
CA ASP A 658 15.62 -6.33 -38.22
C ASP A 658 14.93 -5.13 -38.88
N SER A 659 15.17 -3.90 -38.38
CA SER A 659 14.64 -2.66 -38.94
C SER A 659 15.76 -1.68 -39.22
N THR A 660 15.85 -1.20 -40.47
CA THR A 660 16.89 -0.26 -40.91
C THR A 660 16.34 0.73 -41.91
N PHE A 661 16.90 1.94 -41.94
CA PHE A 661 16.71 2.87 -43.05
C PHE A 661 18.01 3.55 -43.48
N HIS A 662 18.06 3.95 -44.74
CA HIS A 662 19.17 4.73 -45.30
C HIS A 662 19.05 6.20 -44.85
N ILE A 663 20.11 6.71 -44.21
CA ILE A 663 20.12 8.04 -43.56
C ILE A 663 19.80 9.14 -44.58
N GLY A 664 20.41 9.10 -45.77
CA GLY A 664 20.20 10.12 -46.80
C GLY A 664 18.76 10.15 -47.33
N SER A 665 18.12 8.98 -47.44
CA SER A 665 16.74 8.87 -47.95
C SER A 665 15.73 9.42 -46.95
N PHE A 666 15.94 9.18 -45.65
CA PHE A 666 15.13 9.75 -44.57
C PHE A 666 15.26 11.27 -44.51
N VAL A 667 16.49 11.80 -44.53
CA VAL A 667 16.73 13.25 -44.52
C VAL A 667 16.09 13.93 -45.74
N GLN A 668 16.14 13.30 -46.92
CA GLN A 668 15.48 13.83 -48.11
C GLN A 668 13.95 13.78 -48.02
N ALA A 669 13.38 12.69 -47.52
CA ALA A 669 11.94 12.51 -47.38
C ALA A 669 11.30 13.45 -46.35
N SER A 670 12.08 13.92 -45.36
CA SER A 670 11.64 14.82 -44.30
C SER A 670 12.43 16.15 -44.31
N ALA A 671 12.94 16.57 -45.47
CA ALA A 671 13.83 17.73 -45.59
C ALA A 671 13.19 19.06 -45.14
N THR A 672 11.86 19.16 -45.22
CA THR A 672 11.10 20.33 -44.77
C THR A 672 10.79 20.30 -43.27
N ASP A 673 11.01 19.17 -42.59
CA ASP A 673 10.79 19.07 -41.15
C ASP A 673 12.01 19.58 -40.39
N ARG A 674 11.78 20.56 -39.52
CA ARG A 674 12.80 21.19 -38.68
C ARG A 674 13.58 20.20 -37.80
N ALA A 675 12.94 19.12 -37.32
CA ALA A 675 13.59 18.13 -36.46
C ALA A 675 14.70 17.39 -37.22
N VAL A 676 14.55 17.28 -38.54
CA VAL A 676 15.47 16.52 -39.42
C VAL A 676 16.55 17.42 -40.04
N LYS A 677 16.39 18.75 -40.02
CA LYS A 677 17.30 19.75 -40.64
C LYS A 677 18.78 19.50 -40.30
N HIS A 678 19.10 19.22 -39.04
CA HIS A 678 20.47 19.00 -38.55
C HIS A 678 20.76 17.53 -38.16
N PHE A 679 19.86 16.60 -38.48
CA PHE A 679 19.94 15.21 -38.04
C PHE A 679 21.27 14.54 -38.44
N LYS A 680 21.67 14.70 -39.71
CA LYS A 680 22.88 14.04 -40.23
C LYS A 680 24.18 14.60 -39.62
N SER A 681 24.27 15.92 -39.42
CA SER A 681 25.46 16.55 -38.82
C SER A 681 25.59 16.12 -37.36
N GLN A 682 24.53 16.29 -36.57
CA GLN A 682 24.52 15.92 -35.14
C GLN A 682 24.79 14.42 -34.93
N LEU A 683 24.26 13.56 -35.81
CA LEU A 683 24.54 12.12 -35.77
C LEU A 683 26.04 11.85 -35.99
N SER A 684 26.63 12.50 -37.00
CA SER A 684 28.04 12.32 -37.34
C SER A 684 28.96 12.80 -36.22
N ASP A 685 28.66 13.97 -35.66
CA ASP A 685 29.41 14.58 -34.56
C ASP A 685 29.38 13.70 -33.31
N HIS A 686 28.18 13.25 -32.91
CA HIS A 686 28.02 12.38 -31.75
C HIS A 686 28.75 11.04 -31.93
N VAL A 687 28.58 10.38 -33.08
CA VAL A 687 29.24 9.10 -33.38
C VAL A 687 30.77 9.25 -33.38
N LEU A 688 31.30 10.33 -33.94
CA LEU A 688 32.74 10.58 -33.99
C LEU A 688 33.31 10.88 -32.59
N CYS A 689 32.62 11.66 -31.77
CA CYS A 689 32.99 11.88 -30.37
C CYS A 689 33.01 10.57 -29.57
N ARG A 690 32.01 9.69 -29.77
CA ARG A 690 31.95 8.35 -29.14
C ARG A 690 33.11 7.45 -29.58
N LEU A 691 33.48 7.47 -30.86
CA LEU A 691 34.65 6.71 -31.38
C LEU A 691 35.98 7.21 -30.80
N ARG A 692 36.09 8.52 -30.54
CA ARG A 692 37.29 9.18 -30.01
C ARG A 692 37.36 9.20 -28.47
N GLY A 693 36.29 8.85 -27.77
CA GLY A 693 36.20 8.93 -26.31
C GLY A 693 36.11 10.37 -25.78
N ILE A 694 35.60 11.29 -26.59
CA ILE A 694 35.44 12.70 -26.23
C ILE A 694 34.02 12.92 -25.71
N PRO A 695 33.83 13.62 -24.57
CA PRO A 695 32.50 13.97 -24.07
C PRO A 695 31.72 14.79 -25.10
N TYR A 696 30.50 14.37 -25.43
CA TYR A 696 29.63 15.10 -26.33
C TYR A 696 28.62 15.93 -25.52
N SER A 697 28.91 17.21 -25.31
CA SER A 697 27.89 18.19 -24.97
C SER A 697 27.42 18.81 -26.26
N GLY A 698 26.18 18.59 -26.68
CA GLY A 698 25.61 19.06 -27.95
C GLY A 698 25.68 20.56 -28.25
N ASN A 699 26.33 21.35 -27.37
CA ASN A 699 26.60 22.78 -27.46
C ASN A 699 28.10 23.15 -27.54
N SER A 700 29.03 22.19 -27.61
CA SER A 700 30.47 22.52 -27.62
C SER A 700 30.96 22.95 -29.01
N LEU A 701 31.56 24.14 -29.06
CA LEU A 701 32.26 24.76 -30.20
C LEU A 701 33.51 23.99 -30.69
N GLU A 702 33.89 22.89 -30.02
CA GLU A 702 34.98 22.00 -30.42
C GLU A 702 34.44 20.80 -31.21
N LEU A 703 33.64 21.06 -32.24
CA LEU A 703 33.22 20.01 -33.16
C LEU A 703 34.45 19.48 -33.91
N PRO A 704 34.58 18.15 -34.09
CA PRO A 704 35.57 17.61 -35.02
C PRO A 704 35.38 18.24 -36.41
N GLN A 705 36.31 19.09 -36.85
CA GLN A 705 36.26 19.73 -38.18
C GLN A 705 36.35 18.75 -39.36
N ASP A 706 36.33 17.43 -39.10
CA ASP A 706 36.68 16.40 -40.05
C ASP A 706 35.70 15.21 -40.04
N CYS A 707 34.42 15.47 -40.32
CA CYS A 707 33.40 14.43 -40.58
C CYS A 707 33.75 13.52 -41.78
N SER A 708 34.76 13.91 -42.59
CA SER A 708 35.31 13.08 -43.67
C SER A 708 35.96 11.79 -43.16
N ALA A 709 36.37 11.76 -41.88
CA ALA A 709 36.97 10.61 -41.24
C ALA A 709 35.95 9.56 -40.77
N LEU A 710 34.63 9.83 -40.78
CA LEU A 710 33.63 8.89 -40.28
C LEU A 710 33.08 7.98 -41.39
N ARG A 711 33.13 6.66 -41.18
CA ARG A 711 32.47 5.68 -42.05
C ARG A 711 31.37 4.92 -41.29
N ILE A 712 30.12 5.23 -41.61
CA ILE A 712 28.93 4.45 -41.19
C ILE A 712 28.66 3.37 -42.24
N GLN A 713 28.53 2.12 -41.82
CA GLN A 713 28.32 0.99 -42.71
C GLN A 713 27.03 1.15 -43.52
N ASN A 714 27.18 1.10 -44.85
CA ASN A 714 26.11 1.27 -45.84
C ASN A 714 25.30 2.58 -45.71
N ASN A 715 25.75 3.56 -44.91
CA ASN A 715 24.96 4.74 -44.56
C ASN A 715 23.55 4.40 -44.02
N HIS A 716 23.43 3.28 -43.31
CA HIS A 716 22.20 2.82 -42.67
C HIS A 716 22.25 3.01 -41.16
N ILE A 717 21.07 3.25 -40.60
CA ILE A 717 20.82 3.23 -39.16
C ILE A 717 19.83 2.11 -38.85
N HIS A 718 20.07 1.41 -37.75
CA HIS A 718 19.22 0.32 -37.29
C HIS A 718 18.30 0.83 -36.18
N CYS A 719 17.01 0.52 -36.26
CA CYS A 719 15.98 1.03 -35.37
C CYS A 719 15.48 -0.02 -34.40
N HIS A 720 15.24 0.41 -33.16
CA HIS A 720 14.78 -0.46 -32.08
C HIS A 720 13.46 0.03 -31.49
N PRO A 721 12.53 -0.89 -31.16
CA PRO A 721 11.22 -0.53 -30.62
C PRO A 721 11.26 -0.19 -29.12
N THR A 722 12.26 -0.67 -28.39
CA THR A 722 12.33 -0.55 -26.92
C THR A 722 13.80 -0.53 -26.48
N MET A 723 14.08 0.20 -25.41
CA MET A 723 15.31 0.12 -24.62
C MET A 723 14.95 -0.20 -23.16
N ARG A 724 15.70 -1.12 -22.54
CA ARG A 724 15.64 -1.36 -21.09
C ARG A 724 16.75 -0.57 -20.41
N LEU A 725 16.42 0.21 -19.39
CA LEU A 725 17.37 0.94 -18.56
C LEU A 725 17.43 0.32 -17.17
N ASN A 726 18.59 -0.17 -16.75
CA ASN A 726 18.78 -0.76 -15.42
C ASN A 726 19.42 0.24 -14.47
N TYR A 727 18.83 0.45 -13.29
CA TYR A 727 19.35 1.37 -12.28
C TYR A 727 19.29 0.76 -10.88
N THR A 728 20.09 1.34 -9.99
CA THR A 728 20.03 1.05 -8.55
C THR A 728 19.06 2.03 -7.91
N THR A 729 18.15 1.51 -7.10
CA THR A 729 17.17 2.30 -6.35
C THR A 729 17.76 2.81 -5.03
N TYR A 730 17.11 3.80 -4.41
CA TYR A 730 17.53 4.40 -3.15
C TYR A 730 17.76 3.39 -2.01
N ASP A 731 17.03 2.26 -2.00
CA ASP A 731 17.13 1.15 -1.04
C ASP A 731 18.06 0.03 -1.51
N VAL A 732 18.98 0.33 -2.44
CA VAL A 732 20.03 -0.59 -2.94
C VAL A 732 19.46 -1.82 -3.64
N ARG A 733 18.29 -1.68 -4.29
CA ARG A 733 17.70 -2.72 -5.14
C ARG A 733 17.96 -2.43 -6.62
N ARG A 734 17.77 -3.44 -7.47
CA ARG A 734 17.82 -3.27 -8.92
C ARG A 734 16.43 -3.09 -9.48
N ALA A 735 16.26 -2.07 -10.32
CA ALA A 735 15.03 -1.79 -11.04
C ALA A 735 15.33 -1.54 -12.53
N THR A 736 14.29 -1.64 -13.35
CA THR A 736 14.39 -1.47 -14.79
C THR A 736 13.22 -0.65 -15.33
N ASP A 737 13.54 0.39 -16.11
CA ASP A 737 12.56 1.13 -16.89
C ASP A 737 12.56 0.65 -18.34
N HIS A 738 11.39 0.71 -18.98
CA HIS A 738 11.23 0.40 -20.40
C HIS A 738 10.90 1.68 -21.15
N VAL A 739 11.85 2.14 -21.96
CA VAL A 739 11.70 3.34 -22.79
C VAL A 739 11.29 2.94 -24.18
N LYS A 740 10.25 3.59 -24.70
CA LYS A 740 9.78 3.42 -26.08
C LYS A 740 10.02 4.72 -26.86
N PRO A 741 10.37 4.66 -28.15
CA PRO A 741 10.54 5.86 -28.95
C PRO A 741 9.18 6.51 -29.22
N TYR A 742 9.18 7.84 -29.25
CA TYR A 742 8.03 8.64 -29.64
C TYR A 742 7.65 8.39 -31.12
N LEU A 743 8.64 8.13 -31.97
CA LEU A 743 8.45 7.81 -33.39
C LEU A 743 8.65 6.32 -33.68
N LYS A 744 7.79 5.78 -34.54
CA LYS A 744 7.90 4.44 -35.12
C LYS A 744 8.49 4.56 -36.53
N PHE A 745 9.60 3.86 -36.75
CA PHE A 745 10.29 3.80 -38.04
C PHE A 745 9.94 2.51 -38.79
N ASN A 746 9.45 2.62 -40.02
CA ASN A 746 9.00 1.48 -40.82
C ASN A 746 10.19 0.77 -41.52
N ARG A 747 10.19 -0.57 -41.54
CA ARG A 747 11.19 -1.40 -42.23
C ARG A 747 11.28 -1.17 -43.74
N LYS A 748 10.24 -0.62 -44.38
CA LYS A 748 10.12 -0.54 -45.86
C LYS A 748 9.90 0.86 -46.42
N ALA A 749 9.81 1.91 -45.59
CA ALA A 749 9.51 3.26 -46.04
C ALA A 749 10.43 4.30 -45.36
N PRO A 750 10.88 5.35 -46.06
CA PRO A 750 11.73 6.41 -45.51
C PRO A 750 10.94 7.41 -44.63
N HIS A 751 9.81 7.01 -44.09
CA HIS A 751 8.91 7.84 -43.29
C HIS A 751 8.73 7.24 -41.89
N CYS A 752 8.59 8.11 -40.89
CA CYS A 752 8.22 7.75 -39.53
C CYS A 752 6.82 8.26 -39.21
N GLN A 753 6.14 7.56 -38.31
CA GLN A 753 4.86 7.99 -37.75
C GLN A 753 4.94 8.01 -36.23
N ARG A 754 4.00 8.68 -35.57
CA ARG A 754 3.93 8.68 -34.10
C ARG A 754 3.62 7.28 -33.59
N SER A 755 4.24 6.92 -32.47
CA SER A 755 3.99 5.65 -31.79
C SER A 755 2.70 5.73 -30.98
N GLU A 756 1.89 4.67 -31.02
CA GLU A 756 0.72 4.49 -30.14
C GLU A 756 1.11 4.42 -28.65
N THR A 757 2.38 4.19 -28.36
CA THR A 757 2.92 4.05 -26.99
C THR A 757 3.90 5.17 -26.62
N ARG A 758 3.70 6.35 -27.22
CA ARG A 758 4.56 7.54 -27.07
C ARG A 758 4.71 8.06 -25.64
N ASP A 759 3.79 7.71 -24.75
CA ASP A 759 3.78 8.17 -23.34
C ASP A 759 5.02 7.69 -22.55
N ARG A 760 5.69 6.62 -23.01
CA ARG A 760 6.89 6.06 -22.37
C ARG A 760 8.20 6.51 -23.04
N SER A 761 8.23 7.76 -23.54
CA SER A 761 9.37 8.29 -24.30
C SER A 761 10.23 9.30 -23.54
N THR A 762 9.91 9.64 -22.30
CA THR A 762 10.64 10.67 -21.54
C THR A 762 11.71 10.08 -20.63
N VAL A 763 12.91 10.66 -20.70
CA VAL A 763 14.08 10.24 -19.93
C VAL A 763 14.70 11.43 -19.19
N MET A 764 15.36 11.12 -18.08
CA MET A 764 16.12 12.09 -17.30
C MET A 764 17.62 11.77 -17.34
N LEU A 765 18.43 12.83 -17.40
CA LEU A 765 19.88 12.79 -17.43
C LEU A 765 20.47 13.62 -16.29
N SER A 766 21.65 13.22 -15.86
CA SER A 766 22.44 13.95 -14.88
C SER A 766 23.02 15.23 -15.51
N THR A 767 22.92 16.37 -14.84
CA THR A 767 23.68 17.57 -15.25
C THR A 767 25.17 17.40 -14.95
N SER A 768 26.04 18.09 -15.68
CA SER A 768 27.43 18.29 -15.24
C SER A 768 27.51 19.47 -14.26
N ASP A 769 28.52 19.53 -13.39
CA ASP A 769 28.72 20.62 -12.40
C ASP A 769 28.69 22.05 -13.00
N ASN A 770 28.94 22.19 -14.30
CA ASN A 770 28.91 23.45 -15.04
C ASN A 770 27.54 23.85 -15.64
N GLN A 771 26.48 23.04 -15.48
CA GLN A 771 25.14 23.34 -15.99
C GLN A 771 24.16 23.60 -14.84
N GLN A 772 23.77 24.87 -14.66
CA GLN A 772 22.76 25.30 -13.69
C GLN A 772 21.36 24.91 -14.16
N SER A 773 20.91 23.70 -13.84
CA SER A 773 19.47 23.36 -13.82
C SER A 773 18.91 23.64 -12.43
N SER A 774 17.69 24.16 -12.31
CA SER A 774 17.03 24.36 -11.01
C SER A 774 16.73 23.04 -10.27
N SER A 775 16.55 21.94 -11.01
CA SER A 775 16.12 20.63 -10.49
C SER A 775 17.24 19.60 -10.30
N GLY A 776 18.45 19.87 -10.78
CA GLY A 776 19.61 18.96 -10.75
C GLY A 776 19.66 17.93 -11.89
N PHE A 777 18.66 17.93 -12.80
CA PHE A 777 18.55 16.99 -13.91
C PHE A 777 18.15 17.68 -15.22
N LEU A 778 18.49 17.05 -16.34
CA LEU A 778 17.99 17.40 -17.68
C LEU A 778 16.92 16.40 -18.09
N TYR A 779 15.96 16.84 -18.90
CA TYR A 779 14.90 15.97 -19.42
C TYR A 779 14.86 16.00 -20.93
N ALA A 780 14.56 14.85 -21.53
CA ALA A 780 14.45 14.72 -22.98
C ALA A 780 13.35 13.74 -23.37
N ARG A 781 12.68 14.04 -24.49
CA ARG A 781 11.77 13.11 -25.17
C ARG A 781 12.57 12.32 -26.20
N VAL A 782 12.63 11.00 -26.05
CA VAL A 782 13.28 10.06 -26.96
C VAL A 782 12.42 9.90 -28.21
N LEU A 783 12.88 10.49 -29.32
CA LEU A 783 12.24 10.41 -30.62
C LEU A 783 12.50 9.05 -31.29
N GLY A 784 13.72 8.54 -31.19
CA GLY A 784 14.12 7.27 -31.81
C GLY A 784 15.23 6.57 -31.02
N ILE A 785 15.21 5.24 -31.04
CA ILE A 785 16.22 4.38 -30.42
C ILE A 785 16.96 3.66 -31.55
N PHE A 786 18.27 3.84 -31.62
CA PHE A 786 19.06 3.42 -32.77
C PHE A 786 20.36 2.73 -32.39
N HIS A 787 20.92 2.00 -33.36
CA HIS A 787 22.35 1.72 -33.40
C HIS A 787 22.93 1.91 -34.79
N VAL A 788 24.23 2.22 -34.84
CA VAL A 788 25.01 2.28 -36.09
C VAL A 788 26.26 1.41 -35.95
N LEU A 789 26.74 0.93 -37.08
CA LEU A 789 28.05 0.28 -37.20
C LEU A 789 28.99 1.29 -37.86
N ALA A 790 29.96 1.79 -37.09
CA ALA A 790 30.80 2.92 -37.48
C ALA A 790 32.29 2.66 -37.25
N SER A 791 33.14 3.30 -38.06
CA SER A 791 34.61 3.26 -37.93
C SER A 791 35.23 4.60 -38.32
N GLU A 792 36.42 4.90 -37.81
CA GLU A 792 37.19 6.09 -38.17
C GLU A 792 38.24 5.74 -39.24
N VAL A 793 38.24 6.48 -40.34
CA VAL A 793 39.16 6.35 -41.47
C VAL A 793 40.51 6.99 -41.09
N GLY A 794 41.61 6.24 -41.18
CA GLY A 794 42.97 6.75 -40.95
C GLY A 794 43.73 6.17 -39.73
N ARG A 795 43.09 5.33 -38.90
CA ARG A 795 43.79 4.54 -37.86
C ARG A 795 44.30 3.20 -38.41
N THR A 796 45.39 2.68 -37.85
CA THR A 796 46.09 1.44 -38.26
C THR A 796 45.23 0.18 -38.18
N THR A 797 44.13 0.21 -37.42
CA THR A 797 43.14 -0.87 -37.30
C THR A 797 41.74 -0.34 -37.59
N GLN A 798 41.13 -0.75 -38.72
CA GLN A 798 39.75 -0.43 -39.10
C GLN A 798 38.75 -1.33 -38.37
N GLU A 799 38.65 -1.18 -37.05
CA GLU A 799 37.66 -1.94 -36.27
C GLU A 799 36.29 -1.25 -36.37
N ILE A 800 35.30 -1.96 -36.92
CA ILE A 800 33.90 -1.50 -36.95
C ILE A 800 33.31 -1.67 -35.56
N LYS A 801 32.86 -0.57 -34.95
CA LYS A 801 32.24 -0.56 -33.63
C LYS A 801 30.73 -0.35 -33.75
N ARG A 802 29.98 -1.09 -32.94
CA ARG A 802 28.56 -0.80 -32.71
C ARG A 802 28.45 0.38 -31.74
N ILE A 803 27.66 1.38 -32.12
CA ILE A 803 27.34 2.52 -31.25
C ILE A 803 25.82 2.61 -31.14
N ASP A 804 25.32 2.44 -29.92
CA ASP A 804 23.91 2.66 -29.59
C ASP A 804 23.67 4.14 -29.26
N LEU A 805 22.53 4.66 -29.71
CA LEU A 805 22.24 6.10 -29.79
C LEU A 805 20.75 6.35 -29.50
N LEU A 806 20.44 7.42 -28.77
CA LEU A 806 19.08 7.96 -28.66
C LEU A 806 19.00 9.27 -29.42
N TRP A 807 18.01 9.41 -30.31
CA TRP A 807 17.66 10.71 -30.88
C TRP A 807 16.59 11.36 -30.00
N VAL A 808 16.84 12.57 -29.52
CA VAL A 808 16.01 13.20 -28.50
C VAL A 808 15.61 14.64 -28.86
N LYS A 809 14.50 15.11 -28.26
CA LYS A 809 14.08 16.51 -28.19
C LYS A 809 14.21 16.98 -26.74
N TRP A 810 14.98 18.04 -26.50
CA TRP A 810 15.31 18.53 -25.17
C TRP A 810 14.22 19.40 -24.58
N PHE A 811 13.94 19.19 -23.30
CA PHE A 811 13.21 20.16 -22.49
C PHE A 811 14.19 21.16 -21.87
N SER A 812 13.68 22.35 -21.54
CA SER A 812 14.39 23.37 -20.77
C SER A 812 13.57 23.78 -19.56
N ASP A 813 14.24 24.33 -18.55
CA ASP A 813 13.58 24.95 -17.41
C ASP A 813 12.75 26.17 -17.89
N VAL A 814 11.60 26.40 -17.27
CA VAL A 814 10.76 27.58 -17.57
C VAL A 814 11.36 28.82 -16.92
N PRO A 815 11.72 29.87 -17.70
CA PRO A 815 12.27 31.10 -17.14
C PRO A 815 11.29 31.74 -16.14
N GLY A 816 11.79 32.08 -14.95
CA GLY A 816 11.01 32.75 -13.90
C GLY A 816 10.09 31.84 -13.06
N TRP A 817 9.90 30.57 -13.43
CA TRP A 817 9.19 29.60 -12.59
C TRP A 817 10.08 29.10 -11.46
N LYS A 818 9.54 29.08 -10.23
CA LYS A 818 10.25 28.55 -9.05
C LYS A 818 9.51 27.33 -8.51
N GLY A 819 9.88 26.16 -9.00
CA GLY A 819 9.49 24.87 -8.43
C GLY A 819 10.40 24.46 -7.27
N GLY A 820 10.00 23.42 -6.54
CA GLY A 820 10.80 22.81 -5.49
C GLY A 820 10.12 22.77 -4.12
N TRP A 821 10.90 22.32 -3.13
CA TRP A 821 10.43 22.02 -1.77
C TRP A 821 10.03 23.28 -1.00
N GLU A 822 10.78 24.37 -1.16
CA GLU A 822 10.52 25.66 -0.49
C GLU A 822 9.21 26.29 -0.96
N THR A 823 8.93 26.22 -2.27
CA THR A 823 7.71 26.78 -2.86
C THR A 823 6.53 25.79 -2.83
N ARG A 824 6.80 24.50 -2.55
CA ARG A 824 5.82 23.40 -2.60
C ARG A 824 5.07 23.33 -3.92
N ARG A 825 5.80 23.54 -5.01
CA ARG A 825 5.33 23.44 -6.40
C ARG A 825 6.21 22.47 -7.16
N LEU A 826 5.65 21.79 -8.15
CA LEU A 826 6.45 20.95 -9.05
C LEU A 826 7.36 21.84 -9.91
N ASP A 827 8.52 21.32 -10.31
CA ASP A 827 9.31 21.98 -11.35
C ASP A 827 8.56 21.90 -12.66
N ARG A 828 8.78 22.90 -13.52
CA ARG A 828 8.11 23.01 -14.79
C ARG A 828 9.12 23.11 -15.90
N VAL A 829 8.91 22.31 -16.92
CA VAL A 829 9.76 22.25 -18.11
C VAL A 829 8.94 22.45 -19.37
N TRP A 830 9.60 22.89 -20.43
CA TRP A 830 8.97 23.14 -21.71
C TRP A 830 9.94 22.82 -22.85
N PHE A 831 9.41 22.64 -24.06
CA PHE A 831 10.28 22.69 -25.23
C PHE A 831 10.56 24.15 -25.55
N PRO A 832 11.82 24.62 -25.58
CA PRO A 832 12.11 25.96 -26.03
C PRO A 832 11.73 26.17 -27.52
N PRO A 833 11.63 27.42 -28.01
CA PRO A 833 11.43 27.70 -29.42
C PRO A 833 12.62 27.19 -30.24
N ASP A 834 12.41 26.75 -31.47
CA ASP A 834 13.53 26.29 -32.31
C ASP A 834 14.39 27.49 -32.73
N SER A 835 15.66 27.50 -32.33
CA SER A 835 16.65 28.48 -32.81
C SER A 835 17.17 28.08 -34.20
N GLU A 836 17.59 29.07 -35.00
CA GLU A 836 18.08 28.83 -36.37
C GLU A 836 19.45 28.13 -36.43
N ASP A 837 20.26 28.25 -35.37
CA ASP A 837 21.70 27.92 -35.38
C ASP A 837 22.07 26.60 -34.68
N MET A 838 21.33 26.16 -33.65
CA MET A 838 21.46 24.84 -33.02
C MET A 838 20.10 24.42 -32.44
N GLY A 839 19.47 23.40 -33.04
CA GLY A 839 18.09 23.01 -32.74
C GLY A 839 17.91 22.34 -31.37
N ASN A 840 16.66 22.26 -30.90
CA ASN A 840 16.22 21.60 -29.67
C ASN A 840 16.33 20.06 -29.69
N TYR A 841 17.11 19.54 -30.63
CA TYR A 841 17.25 18.12 -30.95
C TYR A 841 18.70 17.72 -30.79
N GLY A 842 18.95 16.46 -30.45
CA GLY A 842 20.31 15.97 -30.36
C GLY A 842 20.38 14.45 -30.19
N PHE A 843 21.61 13.96 -30.07
CA PHE A 843 21.90 12.56 -29.78
C PHE A 843 22.50 12.39 -28.39
N VAL A 844 22.07 11.34 -27.72
CA VAL A 844 22.44 10.98 -26.34
C VAL A 844 22.99 9.56 -26.32
N ASP A 845 24.04 9.31 -25.54
CA ASP A 845 24.48 7.96 -25.20
C ASP A 845 23.45 7.35 -24.24
N PRO A 846 22.83 6.19 -24.57
CA PRO A 846 21.97 5.48 -23.63
C PRO A 846 22.59 5.25 -22.25
N ALA A 847 23.93 5.18 -22.14
CA ALA A 847 24.64 5.02 -20.88
C ALA A 847 24.48 6.23 -19.92
N ASP A 848 24.33 7.43 -20.47
CA ASP A 848 24.25 8.70 -19.72
C ASP A 848 22.84 8.94 -19.15
N VAL A 849 21.84 8.19 -19.63
CA VAL A 849 20.48 8.27 -19.12
C VAL A 849 20.42 7.73 -17.70
N VAL A 850 19.89 8.52 -16.76
CA VAL A 850 19.75 8.12 -15.35
C VAL A 850 18.64 7.09 -15.20
N ARG A 851 17.45 7.42 -15.71
CA ARG A 851 16.23 6.58 -15.74
C ARG A 851 15.14 7.23 -16.61
N ALA A 852 13.99 6.59 -16.75
CA ALA A 852 12.81 7.23 -17.33
C ALA A 852 12.18 8.21 -16.32
N CYS A 853 11.47 9.23 -16.80
CA CYS A 853 10.77 10.21 -15.94
C CYS A 853 9.33 10.45 -16.41
N HIS A 854 8.45 10.85 -15.49
CA HIS A 854 7.06 11.16 -15.77
C HIS A 854 6.85 12.68 -15.84
N LEU A 855 6.40 13.17 -17.00
CA LEU A 855 6.20 14.58 -17.29
C LEU A 855 4.73 14.85 -17.69
N PRO A 856 3.78 14.84 -16.74
CA PRO A 856 2.39 15.17 -17.01
C PRO A 856 2.23 16.61 -17.53
N PRO A 857 1.26 16.86 -18.43
CA PRO A 857 0.94 18.21 -18.90
C PRO A 857 0.45 19.15 -17.80
N VAL A 858 0.74 20.44 -17.97
CA VAL A 858 0.13 21.52 -17.18
C VAL A 858 -1.17 21.95 -17.87
N PHE A 859 -2.28 21.33 -17.47
CA PHE A 859 -3.56 21.50 -18.14
C PHE A 859 -4.11 22.93 -18.07
N SER A 860 -3.78 23.70 -17.03
CA SER A 860 -4.20 25.10 -16.85
C SER A 860 -3.68 26.02 -17.97
N CYS A 861 -2.53 25.70 -18.56
CA CYS A 861 -1.85 26.54 -19.55
C CYS A 861 -2.24 26.20 -21.01
N GLY A 862 -2.85 25.03 -21.23
CA GLY A 862 -3.28 24.55 -22.54
C GLY A 862 -2.13 24.19 -23.49
N GLU A 863 -2.51 23.97 -24.75
CA GLU A 863 -1.59 23.65 -25.85
C GLU A 863 -0.98 24.91 -26.47
N ASP A 864 0.22 24.78 -27.02
CA ASP A 864 0.90 25.86 -27.74
C ASP A 864 0.53 25.81 -29.23
N ALA A 865 -0.59 26.44 -29.58
CA ALA A 865 -1.11 26.47 -30.96
C ALA A 865 -0.23 27.25 -31.96
N GLU A 866 0.71 28.08 -31.47
CA GLU A 866 1.62 28.86 -32.31
C GLU A 866 2.82 28.04 -32.81
N ARG A 867 3.01 26.82 -32.29
CA ARG A 867 4.06 25.92 -32.76
C ARG A 867 3.66 25.29 -34.09
N GLN A 868 4.48 25.54 -35.12
CA GLN A 868 4.29 24.92 -36.43
C GLN A 868 4.27 23.37 -36.33
N GLN A 869 3.70 22.69 -37.32
CA GLN A 869 3.64 21.23 -37.32
C GLN A 869 5.04 20.63 -37.50
N SER A 870 5.39 19.62 -36.69
CA SER A 870 6.61 18.78 -36.86
C SER A 870 6.27 17.33 -36.54
N ILE A 871 7.00 16.39 -37.15
CA ILE A 871 6.93 14.97 -36.80
C ILE A 871 7.19 14.74 -35.30
N ALA A 872 7.96 15.61 -34.64
CA ALA A 872 8.35 15.52 -33.24
C ALA A 872 7.41 16.27 -32.26
N SER A 873 6.21 16.64 -32.71
CA SER A 873 5.16 17.30 -31.92
C SER A 873 3.83 16.55 -32.02
N ASP A 874 2.91 16.76 -31.09
CA ASP A 874 1.55 16.20 -31.14
C ASP A 874 0.70 16.84 -32.28
N GLU A 875 -0.42 16.21 -32.64
CA GLU A 875 -1.27 16.67 -33.77
C GLU A 875 -1.97 18.01 -33.52
N GLY A 876 -2.37 18.27 -32.27
CA GLY A 876 -2.93 19.55 -31.81
C GLY A 876 -1.89 20.59 -31.38
N GLY A 877 -0.61 20.20 -31.34
CA GLY A 877 0.46 20.96 -30.72
C GLY A 877 0.88 20.34 -29.38
N ASP A 878 2.16 20.53 -29.01
CA ASP A 878 2.62 20.13 -27.68
C ASP A 878 1.98 21.06 -26.61
N TYR A 879 1.79 20.55 -25.39
CA TYR A 879 1.43 21.42 -24.26
C TYR A 879 2.50 22.49 -24.03
N LYS A 880 2.08 23.68 -23.58
CA LYS A 880 3.01 24.78 -23.29
C LYS A 880 4.05 24.38 -22.25
N PHE A 881 3.61 23.66 -21.22
CA PHE A 881 4.42 23.27 -20.08
C PHE A 881 4.09 21.86 -19.60
N TYR A 882 5.08 21.23 -18.97
CA TYR A 882 4.97 19.92 -18.34
C TYR A 882 5.55 20.00 -16.93
N ASP A 883 4.87 19.39 -15.96
CA ASP A 883 5.38 19.32 -14.60
C ASP A 883 6.28 18.10 -14.42
N VAL A 884 7.37 18.27 -13.66
CA VAL A 884 8.25 17.17 -13.27
C VAL A 884 7.61 16.43 -12.11
N ASN A 885 7.07 15.24 -12.37
CA ASN A 885 6.43 14.45 -11.32
C ASN A 885 7.47 13.73 -10.45
N ARG A 886 7.88 14.41 -9.38
CA ARG A 886 8.82 13.90 -8.36
C ARG A 886 8.23 12.81 -7.47
N PHE A 887 6.90 12.69 -7.42
CA PHE A 887 6.16 11.77 -6.54
C PHE A 887 5.72 10.48 -7.25
N VAL A 888 6.10 10.30 -8.52
CA VAL A 888 5.68 9.16 -9.33
C VAL A 888 6.08 7.81 -8.72
N ASP A 889 7.22 7.76 -8.03
CA ASP A 889 7.62 6.64 -7.19
C ASP A 889 8.63 7.07 -6.14
N ARG A 890 8.85 6.20 -5.14
CA ARG A 890 9.80 6.41 -4.04
C ARG A 890 11.22 6.67 -4.50
N ASP A 891 11.66 6.00 -5.57
CA ASP A 891 13.01 6.19 -6.09
C ASP A 891 13.16 7.58 -6.72
N MET A 892 12.13 8.06 -7.42
CA MET A 892 12.12 9.39 -8.03
C MET A 892 12.16 10.44 -6.93
N TYR A 893 11.31 10.31 -5.91
CA TYR A 893 11.29 11.20 -4.76
C TYR A 893 12.68 11.31 -4.12
N MET A 894 13.32 10.18 -3.81
CA MET A 894 14.65 10.16 -3.18
C MET A 894 15.77 10.71 -4.06
N ARG A 895 15.62 10.72 -5.39
CA ARG A 895 16.59 11.39 -6.29
C ARG A 895 16.56 12.90 -6.16
N TYR A 896 15.38 13.49 -5.98
CA TYR A 896 15.24 14.94 -5.79
C TYR A 896 15.50 15.35 -4.34
N PHE A 897 15.01 14.57 -3.38
CA PHE A 897 15.17 14.85 -1.96
C PHE A 897 16.61 14.62 -1.46
N GLY A 898 17.30 13.62 -2.01
CA GLY A 898 18.60 13.16 -1.53
C GLY A 898 18.47 12.16 -0.38
N GLY A 899 19.60 11.68 0.16
CA GLY A 899 19.57 10.78 1.31
C GLY A 899 19.40 9.29 0.97
N GLY A 900 19.16 8.92 -0.29
CA GLY A 900 19.05 7.52 -0.73
C GLY A 900 20.38 6.76 -0.68
N VAL A 901 20.45 5.61 -0.02
CA VAL A 901 21.68 4.80 0.13
C VAL A 901 22.23 4.33 -1.21
N GLY A 902 21.35 3.95 -2.15
CA GLY A 902 21.74 3.52 -3.49
C GLY A 902 21.97 4.66 -4.49
N HIS A 903 21.94 5.92 -4.07
CA HIS A 903 22.15 7.09 -4.92
C HIS A 903 23.47 7.79 -4.60
N VAL A 904 24.01 8.52 -5.57
CA VAL A 904 25.10 9.46 -5.35
C VAL A 904 24.49 10.76 -4.83
N ASP A 905 24.83 11.17 -3.61
CA ASP A 905 24.28 12.38 -2.97
C ASP A 905 24.70 13.64 -3.75
N ARG A 906 23.76 14.19 -4.52
CA ARG A 906 23.95 15.43 -5.29
C ARG A 906 23.13 16.60 -4.76
N ASN A 907 21.95 16.29 -4.23
CA ASN A 907 21.05 17.27 -3.63
C ASN A 907 21.14 17.11 -2.12
N GLN A 908 21.84 18.01 -1.42
CA GLN A 908 21.88 18.03 0.04
C GLN A 908 20.59 18.63 0.66
N VAL A 909 19.46 18.58 -0.05
CA VAL A 909 18.18 19.11 0.44
C VAL A 909 17.79 18.47 1.76
N ALA A 910 17.98 17.15 1.89
CA ALA A 910 17.74 16.41 3.13
C ALA A 910 18.50 16.99 4.34
N ARG A 911 19.71 17.54 4.15
CA ARG A 911 20.47 18.15 5.25
C ARG A 911 20.01 19.59 5.51
N THR A 912 19.87 20.40 4.45
CA THR A 912 19.48 21.81 4.58
C THR A 912 18.07 21.99 5.15
N LEU A 913 17.08 21.19 4.74
CA LEU A 913 15.71 21.27 5.28
C LEU A 913 15.64 20.78 6.73
N VAL A 914 16.44 19.79 7.10
CA VAL A 914 16.52 19.29 8.48
C VAL A 914 17.19 20.32 9.40
N ASP A 915 18.27 20.96 8.95
CA ASP A 915 18.98 21.99 9.71
C ASP A 915 18.17 23.30 9.81
N THR A 916 17.43 23.67 8.75
CA THR A 916 16.52 24.83 8.79
C THR A 916 15.26 24.56 9.59
N ALA A 917 14.76 23.32 9.65
CA ALA A 917 13.65 22.94 10.54
C ALA A 917 14.04 23.05 12.02
N ASP A 918 15.30 22.77 12.39
CA ASP A 918 15.79 23.01 13.76
C ASP A 918 15.83 24.51 14.10
N ASN A 919 16.14 25.38 13.14
CA ASN A 919 16.12 26.84 13.33
C ASN A 919 14.70 27.46 13.22
N HIS A 920 13.80 26.88 12.42
CA HIS A 920 12.42 27.35 12.26
C HIS A 920 11.45 26.76 13.29
N ASN A 921 11.77 25.64 13.95
CA ASN A 921 11.04 25.23 15.16
C ASN A 921 11.17 26.24 16.31
N GLY A 922 12.16 27.14 16.25
CA GLY A 922 12.26 28.32 17.14
C GLY A 922 11.53 29.57 16.65
N ASN A 923 11.01 29.60 15.41
CA ASN A 923 10.45 30.80 14.77
C ASN A 923 9.08 30.57 14.09
N LEU A 924 8.49 29.38 14.22
CA LEU A 924 7.10 29.09 13.82
C LEU A 924 6.11 29.20 15.00
N ASP A 925 6.58 29.68 16.15
CA ASP A 925 5.79 29.97 17.34
C ASP A 925 5.42 31.47 17.38
N GLU A 926 4.46 31.88 16.55
CA GLU A 926 3.63 33.07 16.78
C GLU A 926 2.19 32.73 16.35
N ASP A 927 1.65 31.64 16.91
CA ASP A 927 0.23 31.63 17.27
C ASP A 927 0.24 31.99 18.78
N GLU A 928 0.11 33.29 19.06
CA GLU A 928 -0.20 33.79 20.40
C GLU A 928 -1.54 33.19 20.88
N ASP A 929 -1.59 32.89 22.18
CA ASP A 929 -2.75 32.49 22.99
C ASP A 929 -3.18 31.01 22.91
N ASP A 930 -2.48 30.16 23.64
CA ASP A 930 -3.14 29.44 24.74
C ASP A 930 -2.25 29.67 25.97
N GLU A 931 -2.73 30.47 26.91
CA GLU A 931 -2.15 30.52 28.26
C GLU A 931 -1.97 29.07 28.74
N ASP A 932 -0.75 28.73 29.16
CA ASP A 932 -0.47 27.51 29.91
C ASP A 932 -1.26 27.58 31.24
N GLU A 933 -2.58 27.34 31.19
CA GLU A 933 -3.23 26.64 32.27
C GLU A 933 -2.68 25.22 32.20
N ASP A 934 -1.70 24.93 33.05
CA ASP A 934 -1.35 23.60 33.50
C ASP A 934 -2.62 22.94 34.07
N PHE A 935 -3.52 22.49 33.20
CA PHE A 935 -4.44 21.41 33.51
C PHE A 935 -3.58 20.16 33.60
N GLU A 936 -3.03 19.93 34.80
CA GLU A 936 -2.68 18.61 35.28
C GLU A 936 -3.96 17.75 35.31
N ASP A 937 -4.51 17.42 34.14
CA ASP A 937 -5.23 16.16 33.96
C ASP A 937 -4.17 15.04 33.94
N GLN A 938 -3.42 14.91 35.04
CA GLN A 938 -2.99 13.58 35.44
C GLN A 938 -4.28 12.81 35.62
N ILE A 939 -4.39 11.64 35.00
CA ILE A 939 -5.35 10.65 35.47
C ILE A 939 -4.90 10.37 36.90
N ASP A 940 -5.55 11.04 37.85
CA ASP A 940 -5.29 10.90 39.27
C ASP A 940 -5.69 9.47 39.65
N PHE A 941 -4.69 8.59 39.62
CA PHE A 941 -4.86 7.20 40.01
C PHE A 941 -5.30 7.08 41.48
N GLU A 942 -5.07 8.10 42.33
CA GLU A 942 -5.52 8.13 43.72
C GLU A 942 -7.01 8.48 43.83
N ARG A 943 -7.55 9.32 42.94
CA ARG A 943 -9.02 9.58 42.85
C ARG A 943 -9.81 8.35 42.39
N LEU A 944 -9.14 7.35 41.83
CA LEU A 944 -9.76 6.15 41.29
C LEU A 944 -9.93 5.03 42.33
N ASP A 945 -9.08 4.98 43.36
CA ASP A 945 -9.31 4.10 44.53
C ASP A 945 -10.60 4.52 45.27
N ALA A 946 -10.92 5.81 45.29
CA ALA A 946 -12.19 6.31 45.83
C ALA A 946 -13.43 5.86 45.03
N ILE A 947 -13.29 5.57 43.71
CA ILE A 947 -14.38 5.05 42.85
C ILE A 947 -14.54 3.53 43.00
N LEU A 948 -13.51 2.84 43.47
CA LEU A 948 -13.56 1.42 43.80
C LEU A 948 -14.17 1.15 45.20
N GLU A 949 -14.05 2.10 46.14
CA GLU A 949 -14.47 1.91 47.53
C GLU A 949 -15.83 2.53 47.93
N GLY A 950 -16.45 3.40 47.12
CA GLY A 950 -17.66 4.11 47.55
C GLY A 950 -18.78 4.16 46.53
N VAL A 951 -19.65 3.13 46.50
CA VAL A 951 -21.07 3.25 46.12
C VAL A 951 -21.88 2.08 46.71
N ASP A 952 -22.47 2.28 47.89
CA ASP A 952 -23.75 1.66 48.24
C ASP A 952 -24.83 2.60 47.69
N ASP A 953 -25.58 2.20 46.65
CA ASP A 953 -26.71 3.00 46.16
C ASP A 953 -28.02 2.21 46.34
N GLU A 954 -28.84 2.77 47.23
CA GLU A 954 -30.29 2.57 47.30
C GLU A 954 -30.96 3.10 46.03
N GLU A 955 -31.95 2.36 45.55
CA GLU A 955 -32.72 2.68 44.34
C GLU A 955 -33.61 3.92 44.56
N GLY A 956 -33.39 4.97 43.78
CA GLY A 956 -34.28 6.12 43.63
C GLY A 956 -34.61 6.35 42.16
N GLU A 957 -35.90 6.24 41.82
CA GLU A 957 -36.45 6.61 40.52
C GLU A 957 -36.27 8.11 40.28
N VAL A 958 -35.67 8.49 39.14
CA VAL A 958 -35.70 9.86 38.62
C VAL A 958 -36.08 9.81 37.15
N GLU A 959 -37.04 10.66 36.82
CA GLU A 959 -37.72 10.76 35.54
C GLU A 959 -36.80 11.20 34.39
N ASP A 960 -37.19 10.66 33.23
CA ASP A 960 -36.74 10.85 31.86
C ASP A 960 -36.77 12.33 31.42
N ASP A 961 -35.65 12.81 30.88
CA ASP A 961 -35.57 14.02 30.06
C ASP A 961 -34.24 14.04 29.28
N GLY A 962 -34.29 13.84 27.96
CA GLY A 962 -33.20 14.17 27.03
C GLY A 962 -32.95 13.14 25.94
N GLU A 963 -33.84 13.08 24.94
CA GLU A 963 -33.58 12.47 23.63
C GLU A 963 -32.41 13.23 22.93
N GLU A 964 -31.19 12.71 23.07
CA GLU A 964 -30.14 12.94 22.08
C GLU A 964 -30.17 11.75 21.11
N ASP A 965 -30.55 12.04 19.86
CA ASP A 965 -30.56 11.09 18.75
C ASP A 965 -29.17 10.42 18.61
N GLU A 966 -29.02 9.25 19.21
CA GLU A 966 -27.99 8.28 18.87
C GLU A 966 -28.25 7.87 17.41
N GLU A 967 -27.55 8.51 16.46
CA GLU A 967 -27.42 7.95 15.12
C GLU A 967 -26.72 6.59 15.27
N ASP A 968 -27.54 5.54 15.33
CA ASP A 968 -27.19 4.12 15.29
C ASP A 968 -26.24 3.83 14.11
N SER A 969 -24.95 4.01 14.36
CA SER A 969 -23.89 3.35 13.61
C SER A 969 -23.80 1.93 14.17
N GLU A 970 -24.58 1.02 13.58
CA GLU A 970 -24.22 -0.40 13.52
C GLU A 970 -22.74 -0.54 13.11
N PRO A 971 -22.04 -1.62 13.50
CA PRO A 971 -20.62 -1.76 13.21
C PRO A 971 -20.40 -1.55 11.70
N ASP A 972 -19.66 -0.49 11.36
CA ASP A 972 -18.90 -0.39 10.13
C ASP A 972 -17.84 -1.51 10.21
N CYS A 973 -18.28 -2.77 10.12
CA CYS A 973 -17.62 -3.60 9.14
C CYS A 973 -17.66 -2.76 7.87
N ASP A 974 -16.51 -2.47 7.27
CA ASP A 974 -16.41 -2.03 5.89
C ASP A 974 -17.00 -3.17 5.01
N ARG A 975 -18.30 -3.44 5.18
CA ARG A 975 -19.14 -4.14 4.25
C ARG A 975 -19.30 -3.11 3.15
N GLU A 976 -18.34 -3.15 2.24
CA GLU A 976 -18.58 -2.90 0.84
C GLU A 976 -19.90 -3.62 0.49
N GLU A 977 -21.04 -2.95 0.70
CA GLU A 977 -22.28 -3.29 0.03
C GLU A 977 -22.06 -2.86 -1.42
N GLU A 978 -21.42 -3.77 -2.17
CA GLU A 978 -21.40 -3.72 -3.63
C GLU A 978 -22.85 -3.57 -4.11
N GLU A 979 -23.05 -2.55 -4.93
CA GLU A 979 -24.30 -2.28 -5.62
C GLU A 979 -24.74 -3.55 -6.34
N GLU A 980 -26.01 -3.94 -6.22
CA GLU A 980 -26.64 -4.88 -7.15
C GLU A 980 -26.46 -4.30 -8.56
N GLU A 981 -25.54 -4.86 -9.33
CA GLU A 981 -25.32 -4.54 -10.73
C GLU A 981 -25.96 -5.64 -11.57
N ASP A 982 -26.91 -5.22 -12.40
CA ASP A 982 -27.56 -6.05 -13.41
C ASP A 982 -26.52 -6.69 -14.35
N GLU A 983 -26.75 -7.96 -14.65
CA GLU A 983 -26.04 -8.75 -15.65
C GLU A 983 -26.08 -8.04 -17.01
N ASP A 984 -24.93 -7.81 -17.64
CA ASP A 984 -24.73 -8.00 -19.08
C ASP A 984 -23.22 -7.86 -19.44
N ASP A 985 -22.73 -8.88 -20.13
CA ASP A 985 -21.46 -9.02 -20.88
C ASP A 985 -20.11 -9.00 -20.14
N ASP A 986 -19.79 -10.13 -19.50
CA ASP A 986 -18.42 -10.58 -19.19
C ASP A 986 -17.94 -11.61 -20.25
N GLU A 987 -18.12 -11.29 -21.54
CA GLU A 987 -17.45 -11.98 -22.64
C GLU A 987 -16.26 -11.13 -23.15
N ASN A 988 -15.04 -11.66 -22.97
CA ASN A 988 -13.78 -11.28 -23.62
C ASN A 988 -13.04 -10.00 -23.17
N ILE A 989 -12.40 -10.02 -21.99
CA ILE A 989 -11.12 -9.33 -21.78
C ILE A 989 -10.15 -10.25 -21.02
N ASP A 990 -9.77 -11.37 -21.64
CA ASP A 990 -8.63 -12.17 -21.18
C ASP A 990 -7.88 -12.83 -22.36
N ASN A 991 -7.90 -12.19 -23.53
CA ASN A 991 -7.28 -12.72 -24.74
C ASN A 991 -6.42 -11.70 -25.52
N ASP A 992 -5.63 -10.88 -24.83
CA ASP A 992 -4.54 -10.12 -25.46
C ASP A 992 -3.18 -10.40 -24.79
N TYR A 993 -2.92 -11.68 -24.53
CA TYR A 993 -1.57 -12.23 -24.35
C TYR A 993 -1.21 -13.18 -25.49
N GLU A 994 -1.30 -12.70 -26.73
CA GLU A 994 -0.65 -13.31 -27.90
C GLU A 994 -0.64 -12.27 -29.04
N ASP A 995 0.34 -11.35 -29.04
CA ASP A 995 1.11 -10.89 -30.21
C ASP A 995 2.21 -9.87 -29.85
#